data_AF-A0A0F7TJJ5-F1
#
_entry.id   AF-A0A0F7TJJ5-F1
#
_cell.length_a   1.000
_cell.length_b   1.000
_cell.length_c   1.000
_cell.angle_alpha   90.00
_cell.angle_beta   90.00
_cell.angle_gamma   90.00
#
_symmetry.space_group_name_H-M   'P 1'
#
loop_
_entity.id
_entity.type
_entity.pdbx_description
1 polymer ?
#
loop_
_entity_poly.entity_id
_entity_poly.type
_entity_poly.pdbx_seq_one_letter_code
_entity_poly.pdbx_strand_id
1 'polypeptide(L)'
;MLMSDGLLRVFWPYDLPRSSSPGVIVGWRNSELDLFVLTVLEDVEPRNVDNALRAGILFRNSPHPIVRIFTLCGRSQMHVLGSTNLLSPPTSFNPSHLYVNTQSTSKVPQIYCPPGTNLSVQVIMYDRPHPTRMEYMSLHPISLALGDKVAALEKFGPVSDKVESEEEREKARGRLLVEKLKFHTVVKHAPSQKEQALPLIINQVNCAYEMAQLMHKNTHLIGIRAKRSMSVGERVVESATTLWGFIVLCLAHVFWQWIWPVITRVFVIGLVCHRSVAEIVLQVLEWRARPDAAALKDISATAQQVDIRLQQFCYWPIQYVKLRQRKDNWESVTTSHPDYIRFYNSLWLVANDVIIGIALGSYIIDNANWVASQINTVLTGWTVEGLQRTISWLMDWPAGLKLNNELAAFLGDLFLWVIENWAACIANLQPYLPHVIYIVGCSSFAGASMPIALFSDLLSILTVHIYSFYIASARIFNWQLTIIISLFHLFRGKKRNVLRNRIDSCDYDLDQLLLGTILFTVLFFLLPTVIVFYLTFASARMLIITMKAGFDTCLAFLNHFPLFALMLRVKDSRRLPGGIRFELRDALTKGSIEAESPAVSYIHLESIPLPLRAMFDQYFQLGHRLRKHYLAPRVIFCLMTGRFVPPIHRRNLYSMQYSMLPARRAGMAEVWSMLTQPKKGGSGSGSSGSVGGMGALGNPLPKVPPNFGQGDVRRRGHR
;
A
#
# COMPACT_ATOMS: atom_id res chain seq x y z
N MET A 1 40.99 -17.75 -11.55
CA MET A 1 41.91 -16.79 -10.90
C MET A 1 41.43 -15.40 -11.35
N LEU A 2 40.52 -14.78 -10.60
CA LEU A 2 39.98 -13.46 -10.92
C LEU A 2 41.04 -12.43 -10.53
N MET A 3 41.61 -11.72 -11.50
CA MET A 3 42.47 -10.57 -11.24
C MET A 3 41.68 -9.60 -10.36
N SER A 4 42.15 -9.36 -9.14
CA SER A 4 41.65 -8.28 -8.29
C SER A 4 42.02 -6.97 -8.97
N ASP A 5 41.03 -6.19 -9.43
CA ASP A 5 41.20 -4.90 -10.14
C ASP A 5 41.92 -3.79 -9.33
N GLY A 6 42.61 -4.11 -8.23
CA GLY A 6 43.33 -3.13 -7.41
C GLY A 6 42.44 -2.00 -6.86
N LEU A 7 41.13 -2.21 -6.76
CA LEU A 7 40.17 -1.18 -6.38
C LEU A 7 39.83 -1.24 -4.89
N LEU A 8 40.29 -0.25 -4.12
CA LEU A 8 39.93 -0.06 -2.71
C LEU A 8 38.67 0.80 -2.61
N ARG A 9 37.57 0.23 -2.09
CA ARG A 9 36.30 0.93 -1.86
C ARG A 9 36.12 1.24 -0.39
N VAL A 10 35.89 2.51 -0.09
CA VAL A 10 35.68 3.01 1.27
C VAL A 10 34.32 3.71 1.33
N PHE A 11 33.39 3.16 2.11
CA PHE A 11 32.11 3.82 2.40
C PHE A 11 32.29 4.77 3.57
N TRP A 12 32.08 6.07 3.36
CA TRP A 12 32.38 7.12 4.34
C TRP A 12 31.15 8.01 4.63
N PRO A 13 30.68 8.09 5.88
CA PRO A 13 29.57 8.98 6.24
C PRO A 13 29.96 10.48 6.25
N TYR A 14 29.08 11.35 5.73
CA TYR A 14 29.34 12.82 5.63
C TYR A 14 29.42 13.58 6.95
N ASP A 15 28.71 13.07 7.95
CA ASP A 15 28.47 13.69 9.25
C ASP A 15 29.45 13.21 10.33
N LEU A 16 30.53 12.54 9.92
CA LEU A 16 31.67 12.26 10.80
C LEU A 16 32.38 13.55 11.23
N PRO A 17 32.95 13.56 12.44
CA PRO A 17 33.64 14.74 12.96
C PRO A 17 34.85 15.08 12.08
N ARG A 18 35.02 16.38 11.82
CA ARG A 18 36.06 16.95 10.94
C ARG A 18 37.12 17.66 11.77
N SER A 19 37.54 17.02 12.84
CA SER A 19 38.59 17.53 13.71
C SER A 19 39.97 17.20 13.12
N SER A 20 40.97 18.00 13.48
CA SER A 20 42.38 17.70 13.27
C SER A 20 42.97 16.82 14.38
N SER A 21 42.18 16.45 15.39
CA SER A 21 42.60 15.55 16.48
C SER A 21 42.84 14.12 15.95
N PRO A 22 43.80 13.39 16.54
CA PRO A 22 44.01 11.99 16.21
C PRO A 22 42.81 11.16 16.67
N GLY A 23 42.37 10.23 15.82
CA GLY A 23 41.21 9.39 16.10
C GLY A 23 41.33 7.99 15.51
N VAL A 24 40.47 7.09 15.98
CA VAL A 24 40.41 5.69 15.54
C VAL A 24 39.17 5.48 14.68
N ILE A 25 39.37 4.96 13.48
CA ILE A 25 38.30 4.64 12.52
C ILE A 25 37.75 3.26 12.87
N VAL A 26 36.46 3.18 13.16
CA VAL A 26 35.77 1.92 13.46
C VAL A 26 34.68 1.65 12.43
N GLY A 27 34.51 0.37 12.07
CA GLY A 27 33.44 -0.05 11.16
C GLY A 27 33.47 -1.52 10.79
N TRP A 28 32.92 -1.88 9.63
CA TRP A 28 32.92 -3.24 9.11
C TRP A 28 33.98 -3.41 8.04
N ARG A 29 34.77 -4.48 8.16
CA ARG A 29 35.67 -4.95 7.11
C ARG A 29 34.91 -5.98 6.27
N ASN A 30 34.46 -5.60 5.08
CA ASN A 30 33.71 -6.49 4.18
C ASN A 30 34.65 -7.38 3.35
N SER A 31 35.75 -6.82 2.90
CA SER A 31 36.87 -7.49 2.23
C SER A 31 38.15 -6.76 2.60
N GLU A 32 39.31 -7.25 2.16
CA GLU A 32 40.59 -6.53 2.31
C GLU A 32 40.58 -5.19 1.58
N LEU A 33 39.80 -5.09 0.49
CA LEU A 33 39.64 -3.90 -0.34
C LEU A 33 38.25 -3.23 -0.20
N ASP A 34 37.37 -3.73 0.68
CA ASP A 34 36.04 -3.16 0.90
C ASP A 34 35.84 -2.83 2.37
N LEU A 35 35.92 -1.54 2.68
CA LEU A 35 35.87 -1.04 4.05
C LEU A 35 34.65 -0.15 4.22
N PHE A 36 33.87 -0.41 5.27
CA PHE A 36 32.70 0.38 5.61
C PHE A 36 32.95 1.14 6.91
N VAL A 37 33.12 2.45 6.82
CA VAL A 37 33.37 3.30 7.98
C VAL A 37 32.04 3.61 8.67
N LEU A 38 32.00 3.37 9.98
CA LEU A 38 30.84 3.62 10.83
C LEU A 38 31.00 4.94 11.59
N THR A 39 32.12 5.08 12.31
CA THR A 39 32.40 6.23 13.17
C THR A 39 33.90 6.43 13.39
N VAL A 40 34.28 7.66 13.78
CA VAL A 40 35.62 8.02 14.25
C VAL A 40 35.55 8.30 15.76
N LEU A 41 36.41 7.66 16.55
CA LEU A 41 36.53 7.90 17.98
C LEU A 41 37.79 8.74 18.23
N GLU A 42 37.63 10.01 18.61
CA GLU A 42 38.75 10.93 18.90
C GLU A 42 39.36 10.67 20.28
N ASP A 43 40.63 10.99 20.45
CA ASP A 43 41.38 10.93 21.73
C ASP A 43 41.45 9.52 22.38
N VAL A 44 41.38 8.46 21.58
CA VAL A 44 41.51 7.07 22.06
C VAL A 44 42.61 6.33 21.30
N GLU A 45 43.34 5.46 21.99
CA GLU A 45 44.34 4.60 21.35
C GLU A 45 43.71 3.42 20.59
N PRO A 46 44.20 3.08 19.38
CA PRO A 46 43.67 1.98 18.56
C PRO A 46 43.59 0.62 19.28
N ARG A 47 44.60 0.30 20.10
CA ARG A 47 44.67 -0.97 20.85
C ARG A 47 43.56 -1.09 21.89
N ASN A 48 43.25 0.01 22.57
CA ASN A 48 42.21 0.05 23.59
C ASN A 48 40.82 -0.08 22.96
N VAL A 49 40.61 0.52 21.78
CA VAL A 49 39.38 0.36 21.00
C VAL A 49 39.22 -1.08 20.50
N ASP A 50 40.27 -1.71 19.96
CA ASP A 50 40.19 -3.10 19.49
C ASP A 50 39.85 -4.07 20.64
N ASN A 51 40.50 -3.89 21.80
CA ASN A 51 40.18 -4.66 23.01
C ASN A 51 38.73 -4.41 23.48
N ALA A 52 38.26 -3.17 23.44
CA ALA A 52 36.90 -2.80 23.84
C ALA A 52 35.84 -3.36 22.88
N LEU A 53 36.13 -3.47 21.58
CA LEU A 53 35.28 -4.13 20.59
C LEU A 53 35.18 -5.63 20.85
N ARG A 54 36.31 -6.31 21.06
CA ARG A 54 36.36 -7.75 21.35
C ARG A 54 35.68 -8.10 22.67
N ALA A 55 35.85 -7.26 23.69
CA ALA A 55 35.19 -7.40 24.98
C ALA A 55 33.72 -6.95 24.99
N GLY A 56 33.22 -6.36 23.89
CA GLY A 56 31.85 -5.87 23.78
C GLY A 56 31.53 -4.66 24.67
N ILE A 57 32.54 -3.97 25.21
CA ILE A 57 32.38 -2.80 26.10
C ILE A 57 31.67 -1.66 25.36
N LEU A 58 32.00 -1.47 24.08
CA LEU A 58 31.38 -0.47 23.21
C LEU A 58 29.90 -0.73 22.93
N PHE A 59 29.41 -1.95 23.14
CA PHE A 59 28.00 -2.33 22.96
C PHE A 59 27.24 -2.44 24.30
N ARG A 60 27.86 -2.05 25.42
CA ARG A 60 27.22 -2.12 26.74
C ARG A 60 25.96 -1.25 26.80
N ASN A 61 24.96 -1.70 27.54
CA ASN A 61 23.66 -1.03 27.66
C ASN A 61 22.94 -0.85 26.31
N SER A 62 23.13 -1.78 25.36
CA SER A 62 22.36 -1.76 24.11
C SER A 62 20.86 -1.96 24.40
N PRO A 63 19.97 -1.22 23.72
CA PRO A 63 18.52 -1.33 23.95
C PRO A 63 17.95 -2.69 23.50
N HIS A 64 18.57 -3.31 22.49
CA HIS A 64 18.17 -4.59 21.92
C HIS A 64 19.39 -5.50 21.69
N PRO A 65 19.19 -6.81 21.44
CA PRO A 65 20.29 -7.74 21.15
C PRO A 65 21.09 -7.32 19.92
N ILE A 66 22.41 -7.18 20.07
CA ILE A 66 23.31 -6.74 19.00
C ILE A 66 23.47 -7.77 17.88
N VAL A 67 23.30 -9.05 18.22
CA VAL A 67 23.39 -10.18 17.28
C VAL A 67 22.47 -9.97 16.08
N ARG A 68 21.30 -9.35 16.28
CA ARG A 68 20.34 -9.08 15.20
C ARG A 68 20.91 -8.14 14.13
N ILE A 69 21.62 -7.08 14.52
CA ILE A 69 22.25 -6.14 13.57
C ILE A 69 23.38 -6.85 12.82
N PHE A 70 24.19 -7.63 13.53
CA PHE A 70 25.26 -8.42 12.94
C PHE A 70 24.76 -9.41 11.88
N THR A 71 23.66 -10.12 12.17
CA THR A 71 23.00 -10.99 11.18
C THR A 71 22.48 -10.20 9.96
N LEU A 72 21.87 -9.04 10.17
CA LEU A 72 21.35 -8.19 9.06
C LEU A 72 22.46 -7.63 8.17
N CYS A 73 23.61 -7.30 8.76
CA CYS A 73 24.78 -6.78 8.06
C CYS A 73 25.69 -7.88 7.47
N GLY A 74 25.38 -9.16 7.73
CA GLY A 74 26.16 -10.31 7.26
C GLY A 74 27.55 -10.43 7.88
N ARG A 75 27.78 -9.85 9.06
CA ARG A 75 29.09 -9.79 9.74
C ARG A 75 28.97 -10.12 11.21
N SER A 76 29.92 -10.85 11.76
CA SER A 76 29.93 -11.27 13.17
C SER A 76 30.58 -10.24 14.11
N GLN A 77 31.48 -9.39 13.61
CA GLN A 77 32.28 -8.47 14.42
C GLN A 77 32.56 -7.14 13.68
N MET A 78 32.76 -6.08 14.46
CA MET A 78 33.31 -4.80 13.99
C MET A 78 34.81 -4.77 14.21
N HIS A 79 35.52 -3.98 13.41
CA HIS A 79 36.97 -3.92 13.41
C HIS A 79 37.44 -2.47 13.50
N VAL A 80 38.63 -2.27 14.08
CA VAL A 80 39.39 -1.06 13.87
C VAL A 80 39.89 -1.06 12.42
N LEU A 81 39.39 -0.12 11.63
CA LEU A 81 39.68 -0.03 10.20
C LEU A 81 40.90 0.85 9.92
N GLY A 82 41.31 1.70 10.85
CA GLY A 82 42.32 2.70 10.59
C GLY A 82 42.41 3.79 11.65
N SER A 83 43.11 4.84 11.30
CA SER A 83 43.37 6.00 12.16
C SER A 83 43.30 7.31 11.38
N THR A 84 42.75 8.34 12.00
CA THR A 84 42.66 9.70 11.46
C THR A 84 43.76 10.60 12.01
N ASN A 85 44.29 11.50 11.18
CA ASN A 85 45.24 12.57 11.55
C ASN A 85 46.46 12.09 12.36
N LEU A 86 47.20 11.12 11.81
CA LEU A 86 48.45 10.68 12.44
C LEU A 86 49.49 11.79 12.49
N LEU A 87 50.20 11.89 13.62
CA LEU A 87 51.31 12.83 13.82
C LEU A 87 52.55 12.47 13.00
N SER A 88 52.69 11.21 12.57
CA SER A 88 53.79 10.73 11.73
C SER A 88 53.28 9.83 10.59
N PRO A 89 53.77 9.95 9.35
CA PRO A 89 53.35 9.09 8.24
C PRO A 89 53.69 7.62 8.53
N PRO A 90 52.83 6.65 8.13
CA PRO A 90 53.05 5.24 8.39
C PRO A 90 54.26 4.70 7.63
N THR A 91 55.02 3.81 8.26
CA THR A 91 56.23 3.18 7.69
C THR A 91 55.91 2.09 6.66
N SER A 92 54.69 1.53 6.66
CA SER A 92 54.21 0.58 5.66
C SER A 92 52.71 0.78 5.37
N PHE A 93 52.33 0.67 4.09
CA PHE A 93 50.95 0.78 3.66
C PHE A 93 50.28 -0.60 3.64
N ASN A 94 49.14 -0.72 4.33
CA ASN A 94 48.32 -1.92 4.30
C ASN A 94 46.91 -1.54 3.82
N PRO A 95 46.39 -2.12 2.72
CA PRO A 95 45.08 -1.77 2.17
C PRO A 95 43.93 -2.03 3.16
N SER A 96 44.11 -2.95 4.11
CA SER A 96 43.12 -3.26 5.14
C SER A 96 43.09 -2.26 6.30
N HIS A 97 44.07 -1.36 6.38
CA HIS A 97 44.20 -0.35 7.44
C HIS A 97 44.28 1.07 6.84
N LEU A 98 43.22 1.85 7.03
CA LEU A 98 43.07 3.19 6.47
C LEU A 98 43.88 4.22 7.25
N TYR A 99 44.57 5.08 6.53
CA TYR A 99 45.18 6.29 7.05
C TYR A 99 44.48 7.48 6.40
N VAL A 100 43.74 8.25 7.18
CA VAL A 100 42.88 9.32 6.66
C VAL A 100 43.24 10.65 7.30
N ASN A 101 43.40 11.69 6.49
CA ASN A 101 43.54 13.06 6.96
C ASN A 101 42.20 13.78 6.82
N THR A 102 41.66 14.26 7.93
CA THR A 102 40.42 15.05 7.97
C THR A 102 40.78 16.45 8.46
N GLN A 103 40.68 17.44 7.57
CA GLN A 103 40.86 18.85 7.91
C GLN A 103 39.51 19.52 8.09
N SER A 104 39.41 20.50 9.00
CA SER A 104 38.17 21.26 9.19
C SER A 104 37.72 22.03 7.94
N THR A 105 38.68 22.38 7.07
CA THR A 105 38.50 23.13 5.83
C THR A 105 38.04 22.25 4.65
N SER A 106 38.39 20.96 4.65
CA SER A 106 38.00 20.02 3.59
C SER A 106 36.70 19.31 3.93
N LYS A 107 35.76 19.28 2.98
CA LYS A 107 34.50 18.52 3.13
C LYS A 107 34.68 17.01 2.87
N VAL A 108 35.82 16.59 2.34
CA VAL A 108 36.09 15.20 1.96
C VAL A 108 37.30 14.63 2.72
N PRO A 109 37.26 13.35 3.12
CA PRO A 109 38.40 12.69 3.73
C PRO A 109 39.51 12.44 2.70
N GLN A 110 40.74 12.82 3.01
CA GLN A 110 41.89 12.50 2.17
C GLN A 110 42.50 11.17 2.64
N ILE A 111 42.38 10.13 1.82
CA ILE A 111 42.95 8.82 2.12
C ILE A 111 44.41 8.81 1.65
N TYR A 112 45.34 8.54 2.58
CA TYR A 112 46.74 8.37 2.24
C TYR A 112 46.94 7.03 1.53
N CYS A 113 47.35 7.09 0.26
CA CYS A 113 47.70 5.93 -0.55
C CYS A 113 48.99 6.24 -1.32
N PRO A 114 50.10 5.53 -1.08
CA PRO A 114 51.36 5.81 -1.76
C PRO A 114 51.31 5.37 -3.24
N PRO A 115 51.95 6.13 -4.16
CA PRO A 115 51.82 5.92 -5.61
C PRO A 115 52.35 4.55 -6.10
N GLY A 116 53.29 3.92 -5.37
CA GLY A 116 53.86 2.63 -5.72
C GLY A 116 52.97 1.39 -5.53
N THR A 117 51.70 1.56 -5.15
CA THR A 117 50.79 0.44 -4.78
C THR A 117 49.85 -0.02 -5.90
N ASN A 118 49.78 0.68 -7.03
CA ASN A 118 48.86 0.40 -8.15
C ASN A 118 47.38 0.21 -7.72
N LEU A 119 46.96 0.84 -6.61
CA LEU A 119 45.59 0.78 -6.12
C LEU A 119 44.79 2.02 -6.56
N SER A 120 43.61 1.80 -7.12
CA SER A 120 42.62 2.86 -7.33
C SER A 120 41.72 2.97 -6.10
N VAL A 121 41.45 4.18 -5.62
CA VAL A 121 40.66 4.38 -4.40
C VAL A 121 39.32 5.01 -4.77
N GLN A 122 38.23 4.39 -4.34
CA GLN A 122 36.86 4.89 -4.48
C GLN A 122 36.29 5.21 -3.09
N VAL A 123 36.04 6.50 -2.85
CA VAL A 123 35.39 6.96 -1.62
C VAL A 123 33.91 7.18 -1.92
N ILE A 124 33.08 6.26 -1.44
CA ILE A 124 31.63 6.33 -1.57
C ILE A 124 31.09 7.05 -0.34
N MET A 125 30.76 8.32 -0.51
CA MET A 125 30.20 9.13 0.56
C MET A 125 28.68 9.03 0.61
N TYR A 126 28.12 8.93 1.80
CA TYR A 126 26.68 8.78 2.01
C TYR A 126 26.19 9.57 3.23
N ASP A 127 24.94 10.02 3.18
CA ASP A 127 24.24 10.58 4.34
C ASP A 127 23.67 9.45 5.19
N ARG A 128 23.98 9.44 6.51
CA ARG A 128 23.42 8.43 7.42
C ARG A 128 21.91 8.66 7.57
N PRO A 129 21.06 7.66 7.26
CA PRO A 129 19.63 7.78 7.50
C PRO A 129 19.34 7.79 9.00
N HIS A 130 18.41 8.63 9.44
CA HIS A 130 18.05 8.74 10.86
C HIS A 130 16.89 7.79 11.23
N PRO A 131 17.11 6.74 12.04
CA PRO A 131 16.09 5.72 12.30
C PRO A 131 14.87 6.24 13.08
N THR A 132 15.06 7.17 14.02
CA THR A 132 13.94 7.80 14.75
C THR A 132 13.01 8.61 13.84
N ARG A 133 13.51 9.09 12.70
CA ARG A 133 12.71 9.78 11.66
C ARG A 133 12.13 8.82 10.63
N MET A 134 12.42 7.51 10.74
CA MET A 134 12.05 6.47 9.77
C MET A 134 12.65 6.69 8.38
N GLU A 135 13.80 7.35 8.32
CA GLU A 135 14.58 7.45 7.08
C GLU A 135 15.33 6.14 6.88
N TYR A 136 15.38 5.63 5.64
CA TYR A 136 16.17 4.45 5.30
C TYR A 136 16.42 4.37 3.79
N MET A 137 17.48 3.66 3.40
CA MET A 137 17.81 3.35 2.01
C MET A 137 17.34 1.95 1.64
N SER A 138 16.89 1.79 0.40
CA SER A 138 16.49 0.49 -0.15
C SER A 138 16.84 0.40 -1.63
N LEU A 139 17.18 -0.81 -2.08
CA LEU A 139 17.42 -1.12 -3.49
C LEU A 139 16.13 -1.24 -4.29
N HIS A 140 15.03 -1.55 -3.62
CA HIS A 140 13.73 -1.75 -4.24
C HIS A 140 12.75 -0.69 -3.76
N PRO A 141 11.82 -0.25 -4.64
CA PRO A 141 10.79 0.69 -4.24
C PRO A 141 9.91 0.08 -3.14
N ILE A 142 9.57 0.89 -2.14
CA ILE A 142 8.67 0.48 -1.08
C ILE A 142 7.27 0.10 -1.65
N SER A 143 6.77 -1.10 -1.33
CA SER A 143 5.41 -1.50 -1.71
C SER A 143 4.39 -0.90 -0.75
N LEU A 144 3.53 -0.04 -1.29
CA LEU A 144 2.37 0.50 -0.56
C LEU A 144 1.22 -0.50 -0.47
N ALA A 145 1.18 -1.54 -1.32
CA ALA A 145 0.14 -2.58 -1.32
C ALA A 145 0.57 -3.84 -0.55
N LEU A 146 -0.40 -4.66 -0.08
CA LEU A 146 -0.10 -6.01 0.42
C LEU A 146 0.18 -6.96 -0.76
N GLY A 147 1.36 -7.59 -0.76
CA GLY A 147 1.79 -8.52 -1.80
C GLY A 147 0.96 -9.81 -1.89
N ASP A 148 0.31 -10.22 -0.79
CA ASP A 148 -0.45 -11.48 -0.68
C ASP A 148 -1.61 -11.59 -1.69
N LYS A 149 -2.12 -10.46 -2.19
CA LYS A 149 -3.21 -10.47 -3.17
C LYS A 149 -2.81 -10.88 -4.57
N VAL A 150 -1.57 -10.63 -4.99
CA VAL A 150 -1.10 -11.11 -6.30
C VAL A 150 -1.13 -12.64 -6.33
N ALA A 151 -0.72 -13.28 -5.24
CA ALA A 151 -0.78 -14.74 -5.08
C ALA A 151 -2.20 -15.28 -4.82
N ALA A 152 -3.07 -14.51 -4.15
CA ALA A 152 -4.46 -14.92 -3.92
C ALA A 152 -5.36 -14.77 -5.15
N LEU A 153 -5.13 -13.75 -5.99
CA LEU A 153 -5.77 -13.59 -7.30
C LEU A 153 -5.42 -14.76 -8.23
N GLU A 154 -4.23 -15.37 -8.09
CA GLU A 154 -3.86 -16.60 -8.80
C GLU A 154 -4.52 -17.86 -8.22
N LYS A 155 -5.06 -17.84 -6.98
CA LYS A 155 -5.67 -19.00 -6.30
C LYS A 155 -7.19 -19.02 -6.28
N PHE A 156 -7.87 -17.86 -6.30
CA PHE A 156 -9.32 -17.81 -6.45
C PHE A 156 -9.65 -17.91 -7.94
N GLY A 157 -10.12 -19.09 -8.36
CA GLY A 157 -10.39 -19.41 -9.77
C GLY A 157 -11.27 -18.40 -10.52
N PRO A 158 -11.21 -18.43 -11.85
CA PRO A 158 -11.79 -17.40 -12.71
C PRO A 158 -13.31 -17.54 -12.71
N VAL A 159 -14.01 -16.55 -12.15
CA VAL A 159 -15.44 -16.41 -12.41
C VAL A 159 -15.58 -15.72 -13.76
N SER A 160 -15.67 -16.55 -14.79
CA SER A 160 -16.19 -16.32 -16.15
C SER A 160 -16.34 -14.87 -16.62
N ASP A 161 -15.22 -14.24 -16.97
CA ASP A 161 -15.18 -13.30 -18.08
C ASP A 161 -14.22 -13.84 -19.13
N LYS A 162 -14.72 -14.15 -20.33
CA LYS A 162 -13.89 -14.58 -21.48
C LYS A 162 -12.76 -13.57 -21.80
N VAL A 163 -12.92 -12.32 -21.34
CA VAL A 163 -11.95 -11.22 -21.46
C VAL A 163 -10.75 -11.40 -20.51
N GLU A 164 -10.97 -11.88 -19.28
CA GLU A 164 -9.88 -12.12 -18.32
C GLU A 164 -9.07 -13.36 -18.71
N SER A 165 -9.74 -14.42 -19.19
CA SER A 165 -9.05 -15.59 -19.73
C SER A 165 -8.18 -15.25 -20.95
N GLU A 166 -8.63 -14.32 -21.80
CA GLU A 166 -7.82 -13.80 -22.91
C GLU A 166 -6.64 -12.96 -22.43
N GLU A 167 -6.81 -12.15 -21.38
CA GLU A 167 -5.72 -11.38 -20.78
C GLU A 167 -4.69 -12.28 -20.09
N GLU A 168 -5.10 -13.32 -19.38
CA GLU A 168 -4.19 -14.32 -18.81
C GLU A 168 -3.42 -15.03 -19.91
N ARG A 169 -4.06 -15.36 -21.03
CA ARG A 169 -3.40 -15.92 -22.21
C ARG A 169 -2.43 -14.93 -22.85
N GLU A 170 -2.77 -13.65 -22.94
CA GLU A 170 -1.85 -12.60 -23.42
C GLU A 170 -0.68 -12.37 -22.48
N LYS A 171 -0.91 -12.36 -21.16
CA LYS A 171 0.13 -12.26 -20.13
C LYS A 171 1.02 -13.50 -20.12
N ALA A 172 0.45 -14.68 -20.25
CA ALA A 172 1.19 -15.92 -20.40
C ALA A 172 2.02 -15.91 -21.69
N ARG A 173 1.44 -15.47 -22.82
CA ARG A 173 2.20 -15.24 -24.06
C ARG A 173 3.29 -14.21 -23.89
N GLY A 174 3.04 -13.12 -23.17
CA GLY A 174 4.02 -12.08 -22.84
C GLY A 174 5.15 -12.62 -21.96
N ARG A 175 4.84 -13.45 -20.95
CA ARG A 175 5.82 -14.15 -20.12
C ARG A 175 6.65 -15.13 -20.96
N LEU A 176 6.00 -15.90 -21.83
CA LEU A 176 6.65 -16.81 -22.78
C LEU A 176 7.50 -16.05 -23.80
N LEU A 177 7.07 -14.87 -24.25
CA LEU A 177 7.84 -13.98 -25.12
C LEU A 177 9.04 -13.39 -24.38
N VAL A 178 8.87 -12.97 -23.13
CA VAL A 178 9.98 -12.51 -22.27
C VAL A 178 10.95 -13.64 -22.00
N GLU A 179 10.47 -14.86 -21.79
CA GLU A 179 11.29 -16.06 -21.66
C GLU A 179 11.99 -16.41 -22.98
N LYS A 180 11.30 -16.27 -24.11
CA LYS A 180 11.89 -16.42 -25.44
C LYS A 180 12.93 -15.35 -25.74
N LEU A 181 12.69 -14.12 -25.29
CA LEU A 181 13.62 -13.00 -25.32
C LEU A 181 14.83 -13.22 -24.42
N LYS A 182 14.79 -14.14 -23.42
CA LYS A 182 16.00 -14.56 -22.69
C LYS A 182 16.89 -15.49 -23.54
N PHE A 183 16.33 -16.19 -24.53
CA PHE A 183 17.12 -16.98 -25.49
C PHE A 183 17.75 -16.11 -26.58
N HIS A 184 17.15 -14.95 -26.87
CA HIS A 184 17.85 -13.88 -27.59
C HIS A 184 18.77 -13.16 -26.60
N THR A 185 19.94 -12.69 -27.05
CA THR A 185 21.04 -12.20 -26.20
C THR A 185 20.70 -10.92 -25.42
N VAL A 186 19.87 -11.03 -24.40
CA VAL A 186 19.91 -10.17 -23.22
C VAL A 186 20.66 -10.98 -22.17
N VAL A 187 21.99 -10.88 -22.20
CA VAL A 187 22.85 -11.49 -21.20
C VAL A 187 22.51 -10.84 -19.85
N LYS A 188 21.58 -11.46 -19.09
CA LYS A 188 21.51 -11.24 -17.66
C LYS A 188 22.78 -11.86 -17.09
N HIS A 189 23.81 -11.03 -16.96
CA HIS A 189 25.04 -11.40 -16.29
C HIS A 189 24.68 -11.99 -14.92
N ALA A 190 25.28 -13.13 -14.58
CA ALA A 190 25.14 -13.67 -13.24
C ALA A 190 25.60 -12.58 -12.26
N PRO A 191 24.82 -12.28 -11.20
CA PRO A 191 25.11 -11.15 -10.36
C PRO A 191 26.50 -11.30 -9.75
N SER A 192 27.35 -10.30 -9.95
CA SER A 192 28.73 -10.34 -9.46
C SER A 192 28.76 -10.43 -7.93
N GLN A 193 29.86 -10.90 -7.33
CA GLN A 193 30.00 -10.89 -5.87
C GLN A 193 29.79 -9.49 -5.27
N LYS A 194 30.17 -8.43 -6.02
CA LYS A 194 29.96 -7.04 -5.63
C LYS A 194 28.48 -6.65 -5.60
N GLU A 195 27.69 -7.11 -6.57
CA GLU A 195 26.23 -6.91 -6.62
C GLU A 195 25.51 -7.69 -5.52
N GLN A 196 25.96 -8.91 -5.21
CA GLN A 196 25.41 -9.72 -4.13
C GLN A 196 25.70 -9.14 -2.74
N ALA A 197 26.79 -8.37 -2.58
CA ALA A 197 27.13 -7.70 -1.33
C ALA A 197 26.34 -6.39 -1.10
N LEU A 198 25.79 -5.78 -2.16
CA LEU A 198 25.12 -4.49 -2.09
C LEU A 198 23.93 -4.44 -1.10
N PRO A 199 23.04 -5.45 -1.02
CA PRO A 199 21.98 -5.47 0.00
C PRO A 199 22.53 -5.43 1.43
N LEU A 200 23.64 -6.11 1.70
CA LEU A 200 24.28 -6.12 3.02
C LEU A 200 24.88 -4.74 3.35
N ILE A 201 25.50 -4.08 2.37
CA ILE A 201 26.04 -2.72 2.53
C ILE A 201 24.93 -1.72 2.81
N ILE A 202 23.77 -1.82 2.14
CA ILE A 202 22.63 -0.95 2.44
C ILE A 202 22.07 -1.19 3.85
N ASN A 203 22.08 -2.43 4.33
CA ASN A 203 21.74 -2.70 5.74
C ASN A 203 22.77 -2.07 6.71
N GLN A 204 24.06 -2.09 6.36
CA GLN A 204 25.11 -1.40 7.11
C GLN A 204 24.87 0.11 7.16
N VAL A 205 24.50 0.73 6.03
CA VAL A 205 24.10 2.16 5.97
C VAL A 205 22.91 2.45 6.88
N ASN A 206 21.86 1.63 6.82
CA ASN A 206 20.63 1.84 7.59
C ASN A 206 20.84 1.76 9.11
N CYS A 207 21.77 0.93 9.59
CA CYS A 207 22.08 0.81 11.02
C CYS A 207 23.24 1.71 11.48
N ALA A 208 23.91 2.41 10.56
CA ALA A 208 25.13 3.15 10.84
C ALA A 208 24.93 4.23 11.92
N TYR A 209 23.82 4.97 11.85
CA TYR A 209 23.51 6.03 12.80
C TYR A 209 23.34 5.52 14.24
N GLU A 210 22.46 4.51 14.43
CA GLU A 210 22.20 3.89 15.74
C GLU A 210 23.46 3.28 16.35
N MET A 211 24.25 2.59 15.54
CA MET A 211 25.49 1.94 15.97
C MET A 211 26.56 2.97 16.36
N ALA A 212 26.73 4.03 15.57
CA ALA A 212 27.64 5.12 15.91
C ALA A 212 27.23 5.82 17.22
N GLN A 213 25.94 6.09 17.42
CA GLN A 213 25.43 6.71 18.63
C GLN A 213 25.64 5.84 19.88
N LEU A 214 25.45 4.52 19.76
CA LEU A 214 25.73 3.57 20.84
C LEU A 214 27.22 3.58 21.23
N MET A 215 28.09 3.58 20.23
CA MET A 215 29.54 3.60 20.45
C MET A 215 30.02 4.92 21.08
N HIS A 216 29.52 6.06 20.59
CA HIS A 216 29.80 7.37 21.19
C HIS A 216 29.34 7.46 22.65
N LYS A 217 28.14 6.94 22.95
CA LYS A 217 27.64 6.86 24.33
C LYS A 217 28.59 6.08 25.24
N ASN A 218 29.24 5.03 24.74
CA ASN A 218 30.14 4.17 25.49
C ASN A 218 31.63 4.54 25.34
N THR A 219 31.98 5.59 24.60
CA THR A 219 33.38 5.97 24.35
C THR A 219 34.11 6.36 25.64
N HIS A 220 33.39 6.99 26.57
CA HIS A 220 33.92 7.33 27.90
C HIS A 220 34.34 6.11 28.76
N LEU A 221 33.91 4.90 28.40
CA LEU A 221 34.27 3.66 29.11
C LEU A 221 35.64 3.11 28.67
N ILE A 222 36.22 3.64 27.58
CA ILE A 222 37.50 3.17 27.02
C ILE A 222 38.70 3.90 27.65
N GLY A 223 38.45 4.87 28.55
CA GLY A 223 39.48 5.59 29.29
C GLY A 223 39.27 5.58 30.81
N ILE A 224 40.35 5.78 31.56
CA ILE A 224 40.33 5.91 33.02
C ILE A 224 39.84 7.32 33.36
N ARG A 225 38.55 7.50 33.63
CA ARG A 225 38.06 8.74 34.28
C ARG A 225 37.64 8.44 35.72
N ALA A 226 38.34 9.06 36.67
CA ALA A 226 38.00 9.04 38.08
C ALA A 226 36.62 9.70 38.28
N LYS A 227 35.71 8.98 38.95
CA LYS A 227 34.44 9.55 39.43
C LYS A 227 34.74 10.75 40.33
N ARG A 228 34.28 11.95 39.93
CA ARG A 228 34.22 13.10 40.83
C ARG A 228 33.24 12.78 41.96
N SER A 229 33.66 12.92 43.21
CA SER A 229 32.80 12.74 44.39
C SER A 229 31.77 13.87 44.45
N MET A 230 30.48 13.52 44.48
CA MET A 230 29.38 14.49 44.58
C MET A 230 29.39 15.24 45.91
N SER A 231 29.06 16.54 45.85
CA SER A 231 29.03 17.45 46.99
C SER A 231 27.81 17.20 47.89
N VAL A 232 27.95 17.47 49.19
CA VAL A 232 26.93 17.23 50.22
C VAL A 232 25.63 18.01 49.96
N GLY A 233 25.70 19.16 49.27
CA GLY A 233 24.52 19.94 48.89
C GLY A 233 23.69 19.32 47.76
N GLU A 234 24.32 18.61 46.81
CA GLU A 234 23.62 17.85 45.77
C GLU A 234 22.86 16.65 46.35
N ARG A 235 23.39 16.03 47.41
CA ARG A 235 22.73 14.90 48.10
C ARG A 235 21.44 15.28 48.82
N VAL A 236 21.33 16.53 49.30
CA VAL A 236 20.13 16.99 50.02
C VAL A 236 19.01 17.39 49.05
N VAL A 237 19.37 17.96 47.89
CA VAL A 237 18.42 18.26 46.80
C VAL A 237 17.94 16.97 46.11
N GLU A 238 18.78 15.94 45.99
CA GLU A 238 18.35 14.58 45.60
C GLU A 238 17.40 13.94 46.64
N SER A 239 17.65 14.13 47.94
CA SER A 239 16.79 13.56 49.01
C SER A 239 15.36 14.14 49.03
N ALA A 240 15.21 15.43 48.75
CA ALA A 240 13.89 16.08 48.70
C ALA A 240 13.10 15.73 47.41
N THR A 241 13.79 15.61 46.27
CA THR A 241 13.17 15.22 44.98
C THR A 241 12.84 13.73 44.90
N THR A 242 13.57 12.87 45.63
CA THR A 242 13.32 11.42 45.71
C THR A 242 12.07 11.05 46.50
N LEU A 243 11.65 11.83 47.52
CA LEU A 243 10.48 11.52 48.34
C LEU A 243 9.16 11.81 47.60
N TRP A 244 9.08 12.94 46.89
CA TRP A 244 7.99 13.22 45.95
C TRP A 244 8.01 12.25 44.76
N GLY A 245 9.21 11.95 44.25
CA GLY A 245 9.41 10.92 43.23
C GLY A 245 8.91 9.54 43.68
N PHE A 246 9.09 9.18 44.95
CA PHE A 246 8.63 7.91 45.51
C PHE A 246 7.10 7.83 45.60
N ILE A 247 6.43 8.90 46.03
CA ILE A 247 4.96 8.97 46.06
C ILE A 247 4.39 8.88 44.64
N VAL A 248 4.95 9.64 43.68
CA VAL A 248 4.56 9.59 42.27
C VAL A 248 4.83 8.22 41.66
N LEU A 249 5.96 7.58 41.98
CA LEU A 249 6.27 6.21 41.56
C LEU A 249 5.31 5.19 42.17
N CYS A 250 4.90 5.35 43.42
CA CYS A 250 3.97 4.44 44.09
C CYS A 250 2.57 4.56 43.49
N LEU A 251 2.07 5.79 43.28
CA LEU A 251 0.81 6.05 42.59
C LEU A 251 0.85 5.55 41.13
N ALA A 252 1.93 5.81 40.41
CA ALA A 252 2.14 5.29 39.05
C ALA A 252 2.21 3.76 39.05
N HIS A 253 2.80 3.14 40.07
CA HIS A 253 2.90 1.68 40.20
C HIS A 253 1.52 1.06 40.43
N VAL A 254 0.71 1.61 41.34
CA VAL A 254 -0.68 1.17 41.56
C VAL A 254 -1.49 1.32 40.27
N PHE A 255 -1.37 2.45 39.59
CA PHE A 255 -2.04 2.68 38.31
C PHE A 255 -1.63 1.67 37.23
N TRP A 256 -0.32 1.46 37.02
CA TRP A 256 0.19 0.55 36.00
C TRP A 256 -0.04 -0.93 36.31
N GLN A 257 -0.09 -1.33 37.60
CA GLN A 257 -0.27 -2.72 38.00
C GLN A 257 -1.73 -3.15 38.18
N TRP A 258 -2.63 -2.24 38.59
CA TRP A 258 -4.02 -2.61 38.90
C TRP A 258 -5.02 -2.01 37.92
N ILE A 259 -4.95 -0.71 37.67
CA ILE A 259 -5.95 -0.01 36.84
C ILE A 259 -5.73 -0.29 35.35
N TRP A 260 -4.49 -0.13 34.86
CA TRP A 260 -4.14 -0.33 33.46
C TRP A 260 -4.45 -1.74 32.90
N PRO A 261 -4.12 -2.86 33.56
CA PRO A 261 -4.46 -4.18 33.06
C PRO A 261 -5.97 -4.44 33.03
N VAL A 262 -6.74 -3.87 33.96
CA VAL A 262 -8.21 -3.99 33.96
C VAL A 262 -8.79 -3.23 32.78
N ILE A 263 -8.39 -1.97 32.57
CA ILE A 263 -8.83 -1.15 31.43
C ILE A 263 -8.48 -1.84 30.10
N THR A 264 -7.26 -2.35 29.97
CA THR A 264 -6.83 -3.02 28.73
C THR A 264 -7.56 -4.33 28.49
N ARG A 265 -7.85 -5.13 29.52
CA ARG A 265 -8.68 -6.35 29.38
C ARG A 265 -10.12 -6.02 28.96
N VAL A 266 -10.76 -5.04 29.60
CA VAL A 266 -12.12 -4.60 29.23
C VAL A 266 -12.13 -4.10 27.79
N PHE A 267 -11.13 -3.31 27.38
CA PHE A 267 -11.00 -2.83 26.01
C PHE A 267 -10.82 -3.97 25.00
N VAL A 268 -9.97 -4.96 25.31
CA VAL A 268 -9.76 -6.13 24.44
C VAL A 268 -11.04 -6.97 24.31
N ILE A 269 -11.78 -7.18 25.41
CA ILE A 269 -13.08 -7.88 25.37
C ILE A 269 -14.06 -7.11 24.48
N GLY A 270 -14.13 -5.78 24.62
CA GLY A 270 -14.94 -4.92 23.77
C GLY A 270 -14.58 -5.04 22.28
N LEU A 271 -13.29 -5.01 21.94
CA LEU A 271 -12.81 -5.20 20.56
C LEU A 271 -13.19 -6.57 19.98
N VAL A 272 -13.10 -7.62 20.79
CA VAL A 272 -13.42 -8.99 20.36
C VAL A 272 -14.92 -9.15 20.18
N CYS A 273 -15.74 -8.60 21.07
CA CYS A 273 -17.20 -8.56 20.93
C CYS A 273 -17.63 -7.81 19.65
N HIS A 274 -17.08 -6.62 19.42
CA HIS A 274 -17.31 -5.87 18.18
C HIS A 274 -16.90 -6.67 16.94
N ARG A 275 -15.74 -7.35 16.98
CA ARG A 275 -15.30 -8.23 15.89
C ARG A 275 -16.28 -9.38 15.64
N SER A 276 -16.87 -9.96 16.69
CA SER A 276 -17.87 -11.03 16.54
C SER A 276 -19.10 -10.53 15.79
N VAL A 277 -19.62 -9.35 16.17
CA VAL A 277 -20.75 -8.72 15.46
C VAL A 277 -20.36 -8.39 14.01
N ALA A 278 -19.16 -7.87 13.81
CA ALA A 278 -18.62 -7.58 12.49
C ALA A 278 -18.56 -8.82 11.59
N GLU A 279 -18.08 -9.94 12.11
CA GLU A 279 -17.97 -11.18 11.33
C GLU A 279 -19.34 -11.72 10.90
N ILE A 280 -20.37 -11.59 11.74
CA ILE A 280 -21.75 -11.95 11.39
C ILE A 280 -22.25 -11.08 10.21
N VAL A 281 -22.05 -9.76 10.29
CA VAL A 281 -22.44 -8.84 9.20
C VAL A 281 -21.66 -9.15 7.92
N LEU A 282 -20.36 -9.41 8.00
CA LEU A 282 -19.55 -9.80 6.83
C LEU A 282 -20.06 -11.09 6.18
N GLN A 283 -20.49 -12.08 6.96
CA GLN A 283 -21.08 -13.32 6.43
C GLN A 283 -22.40 -13.05 5.71
N VAL A 284 -23.24 -12.13 6.22
CA VAL A 284 -24.47 -11.71 5.55
C VAL A 284 -24.16 -10.98 4.24
N LEU A 285 -23.17 -10.10 4.22
CA LEU A 285 -22.76 -9.36 3.01
C LEU A 285 -22.12 -10.25 1.94
N GLU A 286 -21.44 -11.33 2.36
CA GLU A 286 -20.85 -12.34 1.48
C GLU A 286 -21.82 -13.44 1.08
N TRP A 287 -23.06 -13.42 1.59
CA TRP A 287 -24.07 -14.41 1.25
C TRP A 287 -24.36 -14.40 -0.25
N ARG A 288 -24.44 -15.60 -0.83
CA ARG A 288 -24.73 -15.83 -2.25
C ARG A 288 -25.93 -16.75 -2.36
N ALA A 289 -26.93 -16.34 -3.15
CA ALA A 289 -28.11 -17.16 -3.42
C ALA A 289 -27.78 -18.40 -4.28
N ARG A 290 -26.76 -18.32 -5.14
CA ARG A 290 -26.21 -19.41 -5.97
C ARG A 290 -24.69 -19.27 -6.07
N PRO A 291 -23.93 -20.36 -6.27
CA PRO A 291 -22.46 -20.30 -6.38
C PRO A 291 -21.95 -19.33 -7.47
N ASP A 292 -22.71 -19.20 -8.57
CA ASP A 292 -22.41 -18.30 -9.69
C ASP A 292 -23.07 -16.91 -9.58
N ALA A 293 -23.87 -16.67 -8.54
CA ALA A 293 -24.53 -15.38 -8.34
C ALA A 293 -23.61 -14.37 -7.62
N ALA A 294 -23.80 -13.09 -7.95
CA ALA A 294 -23.14 -11.98 -7.29
C ALA A 294 -23.52 -11.94 -5.78
N ALA A 295 -22.54 -11.65 -4.91
CA ALA A 295 -22.81 -11.44 -3.49
C ALA A 295 -23.54 -10.11 -3.28
N LEU A 296 -24.16 -9.90 -2.11
CA LEU A 296 -24.87 -8.66 -1.81
C LEU A 296 -23.97 -7.42 -1.97
N LYS A 297 -22.71 -7.53 -1.56
CA LYS A 297 -21.68 -6.49 -1.74
C LYS A 297 -21.27 -6.22 -3.19
N ASP A 298 -21.54 -7.14 -4.11
CA ASP A 298 -21.26 -6.95 -5.54
C ASP A 298 -22.44 -6.27 -6.26
N ILE A 299 -23.63 -6.29 -5.64
CA ILE A 299 -24.86 -5.66 -6.16
C ILE A 299 -24.93 -4.19 -5.73
N SER A 300 -24.80 -3.93 -4.43
CA SER A 300 -25.03 -2.63 -3.81
C SER A 300 -23.72 -1.93 -3.40
N ALA A 301 -23.63 -0.63 -3.66
CA ALA A 301 -22.46 0.18 -3.32
C ALA A 301 -22.36 0.36 -1.80
N THR A 302 -23.49 0.45 -1.12
CA THR A 302 -23.57 0.60 0.33
C THR A 302 -23.13 -0.67 1.05
N ALA A 303 -23.63 -1.83 0.62
CA ALA A 303 -23.19 -3.13 1.12
C ALA A 303 -21.66 -3.30 1.00
N GLN A 304 -21.10 -2.85 -0.12
CA GLN A 304 -19.66 -2.85 -0.34
C GLN A 304 -18.92 -1.88 0.60
N GLN A 305 -19.43 -0.67 0.77
CA GLN A 305 -18.78 0.32 1.64
C GLN A 305 -18.75 -0.15 3.10
N VAL A 306 -19.83 -0.79 3.55
CA VAL A 306 -19.90 -1.44 4.87
C VAL A 306 -18.88 -2.58 4.97
N ASP A 307 -18.78 -3.46 3.97
CA ASP A 307 -17.78 -4.54 3.93
C ASP A 307 -16.35 -3.99 4.11
N ILE A 308 -15.99 -2.96 3.36
CA ILE A 308 -14.66 -2.34 3.41
C ILE A 308 -14.37 -1.76 4.80
N ARG A 309 -15.30 -0.95 5.35
CA ARG A 309 -15.11 -0.32 6.67
C ARG A 309 -14.98 -1.36 7.76
N LEU A 310 -15.83 -2.39 7.72
CA LEU A 310 -15.86 -3.43 8.73
C LEU A 310 -14.59 -4.30 8.70
N GLN A 311 -14.06 -4.60 7.50
CA GLN A 311 -12.77 -5.27 7.34
C GLN A 311 -11.60 -4.40 7.83
N GLN A 312 -11.62 -3.09 7.57
CA GLN A 312 -10.61 -2.15 8.10
C GLN A 312 -10.59 -2.16 9.63
N PHE A 313 -11.76 -2.00 10.27
CA PHE A 313 -11.89 -2.06 11.73
C PHE A 313 -11.43 -3.41 12.29
N CYS A 314 -11.72 -4.52 11.62
CA CYS A 314 -11.27 -5.85 12.03
C CYS A 314 -9.74 -6.05 11.88
N TYR A 315 -9.10 -5.30 10.98
CA TYR A 315 -7.67 -5.46 10.69
C TYR A 315 -6.78 -4.54 11.54
N TRP A 316 -7.27 -3.37 11.94
CA TRP A 316 -6.51 -2.40 12.75
C TRP A 316 -5.90 -2.96 14.04
N PRO A 317 -6.60 -3.76 14.87
CA PRO A 317 -5.99 -4.31 16.08
C PRO A 317 -4.77 -5.18 15.77
N ILE A 318 -4.83 -5.97 14.69
CA ILE A 318 -3.73 -6.85 14.26
C ILE A 318 -2.55 -6.02 13.77
N GLN A 319 -2.80 -5.00 12.95
CA GLN A 319 -1.76 -4.07 12.50
C GLN A 319 -1.11 -3.35 13.68
N TYR A 320 -1.91 -2.88 14.64
CA TYR A 320 -1.42 -2.21 15.83
C TYR A 320 -0.51 -3.10 16.67
N VAL A 321 -0.88 -4.38 16.88
CA VAL A 321 -0.01 -5.34 17.58
C VAL A 321 1.32 -5.52 16.85
N LYS A 322 1.31 -5.67 15.52
CA LYS A 322 2.55 -5.75 14.71
C LYS A 322 3.40 -4.48 14.83
N LEU A 323 2.78 -3.30 14.82
CA LEU A 323 3.47 -2.03 15.03
C LEU A 323 4.02 -1.90 16.45
N ARG A 324 3.36 -2.46 17.46
CA ARG A 324 3.85 -2.46 18.83
C ARG A 324 5.08 -3.36 18.98
N GLN A 325 5.05 -4.55 18.36
CA GLN A 325 6.19 -5.48 18.32
C GLN A 325 7.42 -4.86 17.64
N ARG A 326 7.25 -3.89 16.74
CA ARG A 326 8.38 -3.12 16.16
C ARG A 326 9.21 -2.46 17.26
N LYS A 327 8.59 -1.89 18.30
CA LYS A 327 9.31 -1.21 19.39
C LYS A 327 10.18 -2.15 20.22
N ASP A 328 10.04 -3.46 20.05
CA ASP A 328 10.87 -4.46 20.72
C ASP A 328 12.14 -4.81 19.91
N ASN A 329 12.33 -4.19 18.73
CA ASN A 329 13.48 -4.33 17.86
C ASN A 329 14.15 -2.97 17.58
N TRP A 330 15.39 -3.01 17.05
CA TRP A 330 16.11 -1.84 16.54
C TRP A 330 15.30 -1.05 15.50
N GLU A 331 15.32 0.29 15.55
CA GLU A 331 14.51 1.13 14.66
C GLU A 331 15.06 1.09 13.22
N SER A 332 16.36 0.83 13.06
CA SER A 332 17.03 0.57 11.77
C SER A 332 16.50 -0.67 11.02
N VAL A 333 15.68 -1.52 11.64
CA VAL A 333 15.07 -2.68 10.96
C VAL A 333 13.91 -2.22 10.08
N THR A 334 14.16 -2.19 8.77
CA THR A 334 13.28 -1.59 7.77
C THR A 334 12.03 -2.42 7.43
N THR A 335 11.97 -3.69 7.81
CA THR A 335 10.91 -4.64 7.40
C THR A 335 9.49 -4.22 7.79
N SER A 336 9.34 -3.46 8.88
CA SER A 336 8.05 -3.02 9.41
C SER A 336 7.60 -1.63 8.93
N HIS A 337 8.44 -0.90 8.18
CA HIS A 337 8.14 0.45 7.70
C HIS A 337 6.93 0.49 6.75
N PRO A 338 6.78 -0.46 5.79
CA PRO A 338 5.59 -0.50 4.94
C PRO A 338 4.30 -0.72 5.73
N ASP A 339 4.32 -1.56 6.78
CA ASP A 339 3.16 -1.82 7.63
C ASP A 339 2.74 -0.56 8.41
N TYR A 340 3.71 0.21 8.89
CA TYR A 340 3.46 1.51 9.54
C TYR A 340 2.76 2.48 8.58
N ILE A 341 3.29 2.65 7.37
CA ILE A 341 2.73 3.58 6.38
C ILE A 341 1.31 3.16 6.00
N ARG A 342 1.07 1.85 5.80
CA ARG A 342 -0.27 1.32 5.49
C ARG A 342 -1.26 1.55 6.64
N PHE A 343 -0.86 1.32 7.88
CA PHE A 343 -1.71 1.55 9.06
C PHE A 343 -2.13 3.02 9.19
N TYR A 344 -1.17 3.94 9.16
CA TYR A 344 -1.48 5.37 9.26
C TYR A 344 -2.23 5.90 8.05
N ASN A 345 -1.95 5.42 6.83
CA ASN A 345 -2.73 5.79 5.66
C ASN A 345 -4.20 5.40 5.82
N SER A 346 -4.48 4.18 6.29
CA SER A 346 -5.85 3.72 6.54
C SER A 346 -6.54 4.56 7.63
N LEU A 347 -5.85 4.86 8.73
CA LEU A 347 -6.42 5.66 9.82
C LEU A 347 -6.71 7.09 9.40
N TRP A 348 -5.78 7.75 8.70
CA TRP A 348 -5.94 9.12 8.19
C TRP A 348 -7.06 9.22 7.15
N LEU A 349 -7.18 8.24 6.25
CA LEU A 349 -8.29 8.21 5.28
C LEU A 349 -9.65 8.10 5.97
N VAL A 350 -9.80 7.20 6.95
CA VAL A 350 -11.06 7.07 7.70
C VAL A 350 -11.35 8.34 8.49
N ALA A 351 -10.35 8.93 9.16
CA ALA A 351 -10.54 10.16 9.91
C ALA A 351 -11.00 11.32 9.00
N ASN A 352 -10.34 11.52 7.86
CA ASN A 352 -10.75 12.55 6.89
C ASN A 352 -12.12 12.27 6.29
N ASP A 353 -12.45 11.01 5.99
CA ASP A 353 -13.77 10.62 5.49
C ASP A 353 -14.87 10.94 6.52
N VAL A 354 -14.64 10.68 7.80
CA VAL A 354 -15.57 11.05 8.89
C VAL A 354 -15.71 12.56 9.04
N ILE A 355 -14.60 13.31 9.03
CA ILE A 355 -14.64 14.79 9.14
C ILE A 355 -15.44 15.40 7.99
N ILE A 356 -15.14 15.00 6.75
CA ILE A 356 -15.86 15.46 5.55
C ILE A 356 -17.31 14.98 5.61
N GLY A 357 -17.55 13.76 6.10
CA GLY A 357 -18.87 13.15 6.26
C GLY A 357 -19.77 13.92 7.22
N ILE A 358 -19.23 14.36 8.36
CA ILE A 358 -19.99 15.18 9.32
C ILE A 358 -20.39 16.52 8.69
N ALA A 359 -19.45 17.19 8.00
CA ALA A 359 -19.74 18.45 7.30
C ALA A 359 -20.81 18.25 6.21
N LEU A 360 -20.63 17.25 5.35
CA LEU A 360 -21.59 16.90 4.29
C LEU A 360 -22.97 16.50 4.85
N GLY A 361 -22.98 15.70 5.92
CA GLY A 361 -24.19 15.23 6.58
C GLY A 361 -24.99 16.36 7.19
N SER A 362 -24.34 17.28 7.91
CA SER A 362 -25.00 18.46 8.47
C SER A 362 -25.68 19.29 7.37
N TYR A 363 -24.97 19.55 6.27
CA TYR A 363 -25.52 20.27 5.12
C TYR A 363 -26.73 19.56 4.49
N ILE A 364 -26.68 18.24 4.32
CA ILE A 364 -27.79 17.45 3.76
C ILE A 364 -28.99 17.44 4.69
N ILE A 365 -28.76 17.31 6.01
CA ILE A 365 -29.82 17.25 7.02
C ILE A 365 -30.57 18.59 7.09
N ASP A 366 -29.83 19.70 7.20
CA ASP A 366 -30.40 21.03 7.32
C ASP A 366 -31.21 21.43 6.08
N ASN A 367 -30.79 20.95 4.91
CA ASN A 367 -31.41 21.24 3.61
C ASN A 367 -32.21 20.07 3.04
N ALA A 368 -32.61 19.08 3.85
CA ALA A 368 -33.18 17.82 3.35
C ALA A 368 -34.41 18.04 2.43
N ASN A 369 -35.30 18.96 2.80
CA ASN A 369 -36.47 19.31 1.98
C ASN A 369 -36.09 19.95 0.65
N TRP A 370 -35.09 20.83 0.66
CA TRP A 370 -34.61 21.49 -0.55
C TRP A 370 -33.93 20.48 -1.48
N VAL A 371 -33.04 19.63 -0.94
CA VAL A 371 -32.37 18.56 -1.70
C VAL A 371 -33.41 17.59 -2.28
N ALA A 372 -34.44 17.23 -1.51
CA ALA A 372 -35.54 16.38 -1.98
C ALA A 372 -36.28 17.02 -3.16
N SER A 373 -36.63 18.30 -3.05
CA SER A 373 -37.29 19.03 -4.12
C SER A 373 -36.42 19.10 -5.37
N GLN A 374 -35.11 19.33 -5.23
CA GLN A 374 -34.17 19.36 -6.37
C GLN A 374 -34.07 17.99 -7.03
N ILE A 375 -33.91 16.91 -6.25
CA ILE A 375 -33.86 15.54 -6.79
C ILE A 375 -35.17 15.22 -7.51
N ASN A 376 -36.33 15.57 -6.94
CA ASN A 376 -37.62 15.33 -7.57
C ASN A 376 -37.79 16.11 -8.88
N THR A 377 -37.33 17.36 -8.91
CA THR A 377 -37.39 18.22 -10.10
C THR A 377 -36.50 17.66 -11.21
N VAL A 378 -35.26 17.25 -10.87
CA VAL A 378 -34.34 16.64 -11.82
C VAL A 378 -34.87 15.29 -12.31
N LEU A 379 -35.40 14.46 -11.41
CA LEU A 379 -35.96 13.15 -11.75
C LEU A 379 -37.16 13.30 -12.69
N THR A 380 -38.15 14.12 -12.33
CA THR A 380 -39.35 14.33 -13.13
C THR A 380 -38.99 15.01 -14.47
N GLY A 381 -38.17 16.05 -14.44
CA GLY A 381 -37.79 16.80 -15.64
C GLY A 381 -36.97 15.98 -16.63
N TRP A 382 -35.99 15.20 -16.18
CA TRP A 382 -35.11 14.45 -17.08
C TRP A 382 -35.60 13.03 -17.38
N THR A 383 -36.08 12.29 -16.38
CA THR A 383 -36.43 10.87 -16.55
C THR A 383 -37.88 10.63 -17.00
N VAL A 384 -38.79 11.56 -16.70
CA VAL A 384 -40.19 11.47 -17.13
C VAL A 384 -40.42 12.39 -18.32
N GLU A 385 -40.45 13.71 -18.09
CA GLU A 385 -40.78 14.70 -19.14
C GLU A 385 -39.77 14.67 -20.30
N GLY A 386 -38.47 14.59 -19.99
CA GLY A 386 -37.40 14.51 -20.98
C GLY A 386 -37.52 13.28 -21.88
N LEU A 387 -37.82 12.10 -21.30
CA LEU A 387 -38.06 10.89 -22.08
C LEU A 387 -39.36 10.99 -22.89
N GLN A 388 -40.45 11.50 -22.32
CA GLN A 388 -41.72 11.72 -23.05
C GLN A 388 -41.51 12.61 -24.25
N ARG A 389 -40.86 13.78 -24.09
CA ARG A 389 -40.54 14.70 -25.19
C ARG A 389 -39.69 14.03 -26.26
N THR A 390 -38.70 13.24 -25.84
CA THR A 390 -37.81 12.54 -26.78
C THR A 390 -38.56 11.46 -27.56
N ILE A 391 -39.47 10.72 -26.94
CA ILE A 391 -40.29 9.69 -27.59
C ILE A 391 -41.32 10.33 -28.52
N SER A 392 -42.00 11.41 -28.11
CA SER A 392 -42.91 12.16 -28.99
C SER A 392 -42.16 12.71 -30.21
N TRP A 393 -40.99 13.30 -30.02
CA TRP A 393 -40.13 13.75 -31.13
C TRP A 393 -39.71 12.62 -32.07
N LEU A 394 -39.59 11.40 -31.53
CA LEU A 394 -39.22 10.21 -32.29
C LEU A 394 -40.40 9.61 -33.09
N MET A 395 -41.63 9.83 -32.65
CA MET A 395 -42.85 9.42 -33.39
C MET A 395 -43.15 10.32 -34.59
N ASP A 396 -42.77 11.60 -34.50
CA ASP A 396 -42.80 12.55 -35.62
C ASP A 396 -41.62 12.26 -36.57
N TRP A 397 -40.83 13.28 -36.94
CA TRP A 397 -39.70 13.16 -37.88
C TRP A 397 -38.37 13.57 -37.21
N PRO A 398 -37.71 12.65 -36.48
CA PRO A 398 -36.47 12.96 -35.78
C PRO A 398 -35.37 13.31 -36.77
N ALA A 399 -34.77 14.50 -36.64
CA ALA A 399 -33.67 14.97 -37.48
C ALA A 399 -33.91 14.88 -39.00
N GLY A 400 -35.18 14.95 -39.44
CA GLY A 400 -35.57 14.82 -40.85
C GLY A 400 -35.56 13.38 -41.40
N LEU A 401 -35.35 12.37 -40.56
CA LEU A 401 -35.50 10.96 -40.92
C LEU A 401 -36.99 10.60 -40.97
N LYS A 402 -37.47 10.20 -42.14
CA LYS A 402 -38.83 9.68 -42.29
C LYS A 402 -38.88 8.25 -41.77
N LEU A 403 -39.30 8.12 -40.51
CA LEU A 403 -39.54 6.85 -39.84
C LEU A 403 -40.87 6.23 -40.30
N ASN A 404 -41.05 4.93 -40.03
CA ASN A 404 -42.33 4.26 -40.25
C ASN A 404 -43.31 4.70 -39.15
N ASN A 405 -44.35 5.45 -39.54
CA ASN A 405 -45.30 6.05 -38.61
C ASN A 405 -46.02 5.03 -37.72
N GLU A 406 -46.49 3.91 -38.28
CA GLU A 406 -47.24 2.88 -37.54
C GLU A 406 -46.39 2.22 -36.46
N LEU A 407 -45.16 1.80 -36.82
CA LEU A 407 -44.25 1.18 -35.85
C LEU A 407 -43.75 2.19 -34.81
N ALA A 408 -43.49 3.43 -35.21
CA ALA A 408 -43.06 4.48 -34.31
C ALA A 408 -44.17 4.82 -33.29
N ALA A 409 -45.42 4.93 -33.74
CA ALA A 409 -46.57 5.13 -32.86
C ALA A 409 -46.75 3.96 -31.89
N PHE A 410 -46.72 2.71 -32.37
CA PHE A 410 -46.85 1.53 -31.50
C PHE A 410 -45.76 1.45 -30.42
N LEU A 411 -44.49 1.64 -30.79
CA LEU A 411 -43.37 1.63 -29.83
C LEU A 411 -43.45 2.84 -28.88
N GLY A 412 -43.82 4.00 -29.41
CA GLY A 412 -43.98 5.24 -28.65
C GLY A 412 -45.05 5.10 -27.58
N ASP A 413 -46.27 4.68 -27.95
CA ASP A 413 -47.39 4.47 -27.03
C ASP A 413 -47.04 3.45 -25.94
N LEU A 414 -46.37 2.34 -26.31
CA LEU A 414 -45.92 1.34 -25.34
C LEU A 414 -44.96 1.93 -24.31
N PHE A 415 -43.95 2.69 -24.74
CA PHE A 415 -42.97 3.27 -23.82
C PHE A 415 -43.56 4.43 -23.01
N LEU A 416 -44.42 5.27 -23.60
CA LEU A 416 -45.14 6.34 -22.91
C LEU A 416 -46.03 5.78 -21.81
N TRP A 417 -46.78 4.71 -22.07
CA TRP A 417 -47.59 4.03 -21.06
C TRP A 417 -46.77 3.55 -19.86
N VAL A 418 -45.58 2.97 -20.10
CA VAL A 418 -44.68 2.56 -18.99
C VAL A 418 -44.13 3.77 -18.23
N ILE A 419 -43.82 4.88 -18.93
CA ILE A 419 -43.35 6.12 -18.28
C ILE A 419 -44.44 6.73 -17.41
N GLU A 420 -45.70 6.77 -17.86
CA GLU A 420 -46.82 7.27 -17.07
C GLU A 420 -47.02 6.47 -15.78
N ASN A 421 -46.94 5.13 -15.86
CA ASN A 421 -47.02 4.28 -14.68
C ASN A 421 -45.82 4.50 -13.73
N TRP A 422 -44.63 4.73 -14.29
CA TRP A 422 -43.44 5.09 -13.49
C TRP A 422 -43.58 6.47 -12.84
N ALA A 423 -44.14 7.45 -13.55
CA ALA A 423 -44.41 8.79 -13.02
C ALA A 423 -45.39 8.74 -11.84
N ALA A 424 -46.43 7.89 -11.92
CA ALA A 424 -47.33 7.64 -10.79
C ALA A 424 -46.59 7.03 -9.59
N CYS A 425 -45.65 6.11 -9.83
CA CYS A 425 -44.80 5.54 -8.78
C CYS A 425 -43.91 6.61 -8.12
N ILE A 426 -43.28 7.49 -8.91
CA ILE A 426 -42.48 8.62 -8.39
C ILE A 426 -43.35 9.57 -7.56
N ALA A 427 -44.56 9.91 -8.03
CA ALA A 427 -45.48 10.79 -7.32
C ALA A 427 -45.85 10.22 -5.93
N ASN A 428 -46.05 8.90 -5.85
CA ASN A 428 -46.29 8.21 -4.57
C ASN A 428 -45.05 8.20 -3.65
N LEU A 429 -43.84 8.22 -4.22
CA LEU A 429 -42.58 8.26 -3.47
C LEU A 429 -42.19 9.67 -3.00
N GLN A 430 -42.65 10.71 -3.70
CA GLN A 430 -42.34 12.11 -3.43
C GLN A 430 -42.48 12.54 -1.95
N PRO A 431 -43.55 12.21 -1.20
CA PRO A 431 -43.68 12.62 0.21
C PRO A 431 -42.64 11.93 1.13
N TYR A 432 -42.13 10.76 0.75
CA TYR A 432 -41.12 10.03 1.54
C TYR A 432 -39.69 10.43 1.20
N LEU A 433 -39.47 11.13 0.08
CA LEU A 433 -38.14 11.50 -0.41
C LEU A 433 -37.33 12.35 0.60
N PRO A 434 -37.91 13.34 1.33
CA PRO A 434 -37.19 14.07 2.37
C PRO A 434 -36.72 13.17 3.52
N HIS A 435 -37.53 12.18 3.93
CA HIS A 435 -37.14 11.24 4.97
C HIS A 435 -35.99 10.32 4.52
N VAL A 436 -36.02 9.85 3.27
CA VAL A 436 -34.91 9.08 2.69
C VAL A 436 -33.62 9.91 2.69
N ILE A 437 -33.69 11.18 2.27
CA ILE A 437 -32.53 12.07 2.24
C ILE A 437 -32.02 12.40 3.64
N TYR A 438 -32.92 12.53 4.61
CA TYR A 438 -32.54 12.68 6.02
C TYR A 438 -31.76 11.46 6.54
N ILE A 439 -32.20 10.23 6.20
CA ILE A 439 -31.49 8.99 6.53
C ILE A 439 -30.12 8.95 5.84
N VAL A 440 -30.05 9.36 4.57
CA VAL A 440 -28.77 9.50 3.84
C VAL A 440 -27.86 10.50 4.55
N GLY A 441 -28.39 11.65 4.99
CA GLY A 441 -27.67 12.64 5.79
C GLY A 441 -27.12 12.04 7.08
N CYS A 442 -27.94 11.30 7.84
CA CYS A 442 -27.53 10.62 9.07
C CYS A 442 -26.44 9.57 8.83
N SER A 443 -26.47 8.86 7.70
CA SER A 443 -25.43 7.89 7.36
C SER A 443 -24.03 8.51 7.22
N SER A 444 -23.96 9.83 6.96
CA SER A 444 -22.70 10.56 6.77
C SER A 444 -21.85 10.66 8.04
N PHE A 445 -22.44 10.42 9.23
CA PHE A 445 -21.66 10.27 10.47
C PHE A 445 -20.66 9.11 10.43
N ALA A 446 -20.93 8.09 9.61
CA ALA A 446 -19.99 6.98 9.37
C ALA A 446 -18.93 7.29 8.28
N GLY A 447 -18.95 8.49 7.70
CA GLY A 447 -18.03 8.96 6.66
C GLY A 447 -18.71 9.44 5.39
N ALA A 448 -18.07 10.35 4.64
CA ALA A 448 -18.61 10.94 3.41
C ALA A 448 -18.80 9.90 2.28
N SER A 449 -18.05 8.82 2.33
CA SER A 449 -18.20 7.66 1.45
C SER A 449 -19.58 6.97 1.56
N MET A 450 -20.23 6.98 2.73
CA MET A 450 -21.52 6.32 2.96
C MET A 450 -22.70 6.98 2.21
N PRO A 451 -22.93 8.31 2.31
CA PRO A 451 -24.00 8.96 1.56
C PRO A 451 -23.76 8.87 0.05
N ILE A 452 -22.50 8.94 -0.43
CA ILE A 452 -22.18 8.79 -1.86
C ILE A 452 -22.56 7.37 -2.35
N ALA A 453 -22.28 6.35 -1.56
CA ALA A 453 -22.70 4.98 -1.87
C ALA A 453 -24.23 4.83 -1.88
N LEU A 454 -24.94 5.44 -0.92
CA LEU A 454 -26.40 5.45 -0.88
C LEU A 454 -27.00 6.19 -2.09
N PHE A 455 -26.45 7.33 -2.48
CA PHE A 455 -26.88 8.05 -3.69
C PHE A 455 -26.66 7.23 -4.96
N SER A 456 -25.56 6.47 -5.05
CA SER A 456 -25.30 5.57 -6.19
C SER A 456 -26.34 4.44 -6.29
N ASP A 457 -26.74 3.87 -5.15
CA ASP A 457 -27.78 2.85 -5.09
C ASP A 457 -29.18 3.46 -5.36
N LEU A 458 -29.48 4.63 -4.79
CA LEU A 458 -30.71 5.37 -5.05
C LEU A 458 -30.87 5.70 -6.53
N LEU A 459 -29.81 6.19 -7.20
CA LEU A 459 -29.80 6.40 -8.64
C LEU A 459 -30.16 5.13 -9.42
N SER A 460 -29.61 3.99 -9.00
CA SER A 460 -29.85 2.70 -9.65
C SER A 460 -31.32 2.29 -9.55
N ILE A 461 -31.96 2.53 -8.40
CA ILE A 461 -33.40 2.27 -8.18
C ILE A 461 -34.26 3.24 -9.00
N LEU A 462 -33.93 4.53 -8.97
CA LEU A 462 -34.71 5.58 -9.65
C LEU A 462 -34.68 5.47 -11.19
N THR A 463 -33.69 4.78 -11.76
CA THR A 463 -33.51 4.65 -13.22
C THR A 463 -33.79 3.25 -13.77
N VAL A 464 -34.48 2.40 -13.01
CA VAL A 464 -34.83 1.02 -13.44
C VAL A 464 -35.66 1.00 -14.73
N HIS A 465 -36.58 1.94 -14.89
CA HIS A 465 -37.42 2.05 -16.10
C HIS A 465 -36.56 2.26 -17.37
N ILE A 466 -35.53 3.12 -17.33
CA ILE A 466 -34.60 3.34 -18.44
C ILE A 466 -33.79 2.08 -18.75
N TYR A 467 -33.38 1.34 -17.71
CA TYR A 467 -32.71 0.05 -17.89
C TYR A 467 -33.63 -0.98 -18.57
N SER A 468 -34.91 -1.01 -18.20
CA SER A 468 -35.92 -1.84 -18.84
C SER A 468 -36.10 -1.49 -20.32
N PHE A 469 -36.21 -0.20 -20.66
CA PHE A 469 -36.31 0.26 -22.05
C PHE A 469 -35.08 -0.10 -22.88
N TYR A 470 -33.88 0.07 -22.33
CA TYR A 470 -32.66 -0.37 -22.98
C TYR A 470 -32.68 -1.87 -23.27
N ILE A 471 -33.05 -2.72 -22.31
CA ILE A 471 -33.13 -4.17 -22.52
C ILE A 471 -34.18 -4.52 -23.59
N ALA A 472 -35.37 -3.94 -23.51
CA ALA A 472 -36.47 -4.21 -24.43
C ALA A 472 -36.08 -3.82 -25.87
N SER A 473 -35.65 -2.58 -26.08
CA SER A 473 -35.21 -2.07 -27.38
C SER A 473 -34.00 -2.82 -27.94
N ALA A 474 -33.01 -3.17 -27.11
CA ALA A 474 -31.86 -3.97 -27.52
C ALA A 474 -32.28 -5.38 -28.00
N ARG A 475 -33.23 -6.02 -27.30
CA ARG A 475 -33.78 -7.32 -27.72
C ARG A 475 -34.54 -7.24 -29.03
N ILE A 476 -35.42 -6.25 -29.19
CA ILE A 476 -36.18 -6.04 -30.43
C ILE A 476 -35.20 -5.81 -31.60
N PHE A 477 -34.21 -4.94 -31.42
CA PHE A 477 -33.17 -4.68 -32.43
C PHE A 477 -32.37 -5.95 -32.77
N ASN A 478 -31.93 -6.72 -31.76
CA ASN A 478 -31.18 -7.95 -31.98
C ASN A 478 -32.02 -9.02 -32.73
N TRP A 479 -33.29 -9.16 -32.37
CA TRP A 479 -34.22 -10.07 -33.06
C TRP A 479 -34.43 -9.66 -34.51
N GLN A 480 -34.73 -8.39 -34.76
CA GLN A 480 -34.93 -7.88 -36.12
C GLN A 480 -33.68 -8.07 -36.98
N LEU A 481 -32.49 -7.74 -36.46
CA LEU A 481 -31.22 -7.92 -37.16
C LEU A 481 -30.94 -9.40 -37.46
N THR A 482 -31.23 -10.30 -36.52
CA THR A 482 -31.04 -11.75 -36.71
C THR A 482 -31.99 -12.32 -37.76
N ILE A 483 -33.25 -11.85 -37.80
CA ILE A 483 -34.23 -12.25 -38.81
C ILE A 483 -33.82 -11.72 -40.18
N ILE A 484 -33.41 -10.45 -40.29
CA ILE A 484 -32.94 -9.85 -41.55
C ILE A 484 -31.74 -10.62 -42.10
N ILE A 485 -30.75 -10.97 -41.27
CA ILE A 485 -29.60 -11.77 -41.70
C ILE A 485 -30.05 -13.16 -42.19
N SER A 486 -31.00 -13.79 -41.50
CA SER A 486 -31.51 -15.11 -41.87
C SER A 486 -32.28 -15.08 -43.20
N LEU A 487 -33.13 -14.08 -43.41
CA LEU A 487 -33.85 -13.85 -44.66
C LEU A 487 -32.91 -13.43 -45.80
N PHE A 488 -31.86 -12.67 -45.51
CA PHE A 488 -30.84 -12.35 -46.51
C PHE A 488 -30.12 -13.60 -47.02
N HIS A 489 -29.89 -14.59 -46.14
CA HIS A 489 -29.39 -15.90 -46.58
C HIS A 489 -30.41 -16.67 -47.41
N LEU A 490 -31.70 -16.59 -47.07
CA LEU A 490 -32.80 -17.18 -47.84
C LEU A 490 -32.79 -16.69 -49.31
N PHE A 491 -32.61 -15.38 -49.58
CA PHE A 491 -32.49 -14.87 -50.98
C PHE A 491 -31.32 -15.42 -51.75
N ARG A 492 -30.25 -15.78 -51.04
CA ARG A 492 -29.03 -16.29 -51.67
C ARG A 492 -29.08 -17.80 -51.88
N GLY A 493 -30.22 -18.46 -51.62
CA GLY A 493 -30.34 -19.92 -51.65
C GLY A 493 -29.51 -20.61 -50.55
N LYS A 494 -29.29 -19.92 -49.42
CA LYS A 494 -28.41 -20.36 -48.34
C LYS A 494 -29.16 -20.51 -47.02
N LYS A 495 -28.73 -21.43 -46.17
CA LYS A 495 -29.29 -21.70 -44.84
C LYS A 495 -28.17 -21.73 -43.80
N ARG A 496 -28.34 -21.03 -42.68
CA ARG A 496 -27.42 -21.14 -41.53
C ARG A 496 -27.71 -22.46 -40.81
N ASN A 497 -26.77 -23.39 -40.83
CA ASN A 497 -26.87 -24.62 -40.06
C ASN A 497 -26.34 -24.36 -38.64
N VAL A 498 -27.25 -24.28 -37.67
CA VAL A 498 -26.92 -23.98 -36.26
C VAL A 498 -26.07 -25.10 -35.63
N LEU A 499 -26.30 -26.36 -36.01
CA LEU A 499 -25.62 -27.53 -35.43
C LEU A 499 -24.15 -27.63 -35.86
N ARG A 500 -23.83 -27.24 -37.10
CA ARG A 500 -22.47 -27.26 -37.66
C ARG A 500 -21.83 -25.87 -37.79
N ASN A 501 -22.52 -24.83 -37.31
CA ASN A 501 -22.12 -23.42 -37.34
C ASN A 501 -21.58 -22.94 -38.70
N ARG A 502 -22.18 -23.41 -39.81
CA ARG A 502 -21.77 -23.12 -41.20
C ARG A 502 -22.97 -22.67 -42.06
N ILE A 503 -22.71 -22.17 -43.26
CA ILE A 503 -23.73 -21.76 -44.23
C ILE A 503 -23.80 -22.84 -45.32
N ASP A 504 -24.93 -23.53 -45.42
CA ASP A 504 -25.19 -24.59 -46.40
C ASP A 504 -26.06 -24.03 -47.55
N SER A 505 -25.89 -24.54 -48.77
CA SER A 505 -26.85 -24.29 -49.86
C SER A 505 -28.12 -25.09 -49.60
N CYS A 506 -29.28 -24.49 -49.84
CA CYS A 506 -30.58 -25.12 -49.69
C CYS A 506 -31.43 -24.71 -50.88
N ASP A 507 -32.04 -25.69 -51.55
CA ASP A 507 -32.96 -25.44 -52.64
C ASP A 507 -34.31 -25.05 -52.03
N TYR A 508 -34.76 -23.82 -52.30
CA TYR A 508 -36.02 -23.27 -51.82
C TYR A 508 -37.00 -23.16 -52.98
N ASP A 509 -38.27 -23.47 -52.71
CA ASP A 509 -39.35 -23.29 -53.69
C ASP A 509 -39.58 -21.79 -53.97
N LEU A 510 -40.10 -21.47 -55.16
CA LEU A 510 -40.33 -20.10 -55.60
C LEU A 510 -41.22 -19.32 -54.61
N ASP A 511 -42.26 -19.97 -54.07
CA ASP A 511 -43.17 -19.38 -53.09
C ASP A 511 -42.48 -19.02 -51.77
N GLN A 512 -41.55 -19.86 -51.30
CA GLN A 512 -40.77 -19.62 -50.09
C GLN A 512 -39.80 -18.45 -50.28
N LEU A 513 -39.18 -18.37 -51.46
CA LEU A 513 -38.29 -17.27 -51.82
C LEU A 513 -39.06 -15.95 -51.92
N LEU A 514 -40.25 -15.96 -52.55
CA LEU A 514 -41.11 -14.79 -52.69
C LEU A 514 -41.58 -14.28 -51.33
N LEU A 515 -42.12 -15.15 -50.48
CA LEU A 515 -42.57 -14.80 -49.13
C LEU A 515 -41.42 -14.25 -48.28
N GLY A 516 -40.25 -14.90 -48.36
CA GLY A 516 -39.03 -14.41 -47.74
C GLY A 516 -38.70 -12.98 -48.17
N THR A 517 -38.82 -12.69 -49.48
CA THR A 517 -38.41 -11.43 -50.09
C THR A 517 -39.29 -10.29 -49.61
N ILE A 518 -40.60 -10.54 -49.55
CA ILE A 518 -41.58 -9.60 -49.00
C ILE A 518 -41.30 -9.33 -47.52
N LEU A 519 -41.08 -10.37 -46.71
CA LEU A 519 -40.83 -10.21 -45.28
C LEU A 519 -39.51 -9.45 -45.03
N PHE A 520 -38.48 -9.70 -45.84
CA PHE A 520 -37.21 -8.98 -45.74
C PHE A 520 -37.34 -7.52 -46.10
N THR A 521 -38.00 -7.19 -47.21
CA THR A 521 -38.17 -5.79 -47.61
C THR A 521 -38.93 -5.01 -46.54
N VAL A 522 -40.01 -5.59 -45.98
CA VAL A 522 -40.75 -5.00 -44.86
C VAL A 522 -39.86 -4.79 -43.64
N LEU A 523 -39.17 -5.84 -43.15
CA LEU A 523 -38.32 -5.73 -41.96
C LEU A 523 -37.14 -4.78 -42.14
N PHE A 524 -36.58 -4.72 -43.35
CA PHE A 524 -35.49 -3.81 -43.70
C PHE A 524 -35.96 -2.35 -43.69
N PHE A 525 -37.15 -2.05 -44.22
CA PHE A 525 -37.72 -0.70 -44.15
C PHE A 525 -38.17 -0.31 -42.74
N LEU A 526 -38.49 -1.27 -41.87
CA LEU A 526 -38.78 -1.03 -40.44
C LEU A 526 -37.52 -0.92 -39.57
N LEU A 527 -36.34 -1.28 -40.08
CA LEU A 527 -35.09 -1.29 -39.31
C LEU A 527 -34.65 0.09 -38.83
N PRO A 528 -34.70 1.17 -39.64
CA PRO A 528 -34.31 2.51 -39.19
C PRO A 528 -35.08 2.96 -37.95
N THR A 529 -36.39 2.72 -37.92
CA THR A 529 -37.26 3.00 -36.76
C THR A 529 -36.74 2.35 -35.49
N VAL A 530 -36.49 1.03 -35.51
CA VAL A 530 -36.02 0.30 -34.32
C VAL A 530 -34.62 0.74 -33.90
N ILE A 531 -33.73 1.06 -34.86
CA ILE A 531 -32.39 1.55 -34.57
C ILE A 531 -32.44 2.88 -33.81
N VAL A 532 -33.26 3.84 -34.22
CA VAL A 532 -33.28 5.15 -33.55
C VAL A 532 -33.86 5.05 -32.13
N PHE A 533 -34.90 4.25 -31.92
CA PHE A 533 -35.41 3.95 -30.56
C PHE A 533 -34.33 3.27 -29.69
N TYR A 534 -33.64 2.25 -30.22
CA TYR A 534 -32.54 1.59 -29.51
C TYR A 534 -31.40 2.55 -29.16
N LEU A 535 -30.92 3.36 -30.11
CA LEU A 535 -29.82 4.30 -29.88
C LEU A 535 -30.17 5.35 -28.82
N THR A 536 -31.41 5.80 -28.78
CA THR A 536 -31.90 6.77 -27.79
C THR A 536 -31.85 6.19 -26.37
N PHE A 537 -32.38 4.98 -26.16
CA PHE A 537 -32.31 4.35 -24.83
C PHE A 537 -30.90 3.87 -24.47
N ALA A 538 -30.10 3.47 -25.47
CA ALA A 538 -28.69 3.14 -25.26
C ALA A 538 -27.90 4.37 -24.81
N SER A 539 -28.11 5.55 -25.39
CA SER A 539 -27.43 6.78 -24.97
C SER A 539 -27.84 7.21 -23.56
N ALA A 540 -29.14 7.16 -23.23
CA ALA A 540 -29.64 7.41 -21.88
C ALA A 540 -29.02 6.43 -20.86
N ARG A 541 -28.91 5.15 -21.21
CA ARG A 541 -28.25 4.15 -20.37
C ARG A 541 -26.76 4.43 -20.18
N MET A 542 -26.05 4.82 -21.23
CA MET A 542 -24.62 5.15 -21.15
C MET A 542 -24.37 6.38 -20.28
N LEU A 543 -25.27 7.37 -20.29
CA LEU A 543 -25.21 8.53 -19.41
C LEU A 543 -25.30 8.11 -17.93
N ILE A 544 -26.25 7.25 -17.58
CA ILE A 544 -26.42 6.73 -16.21
C ILE A 544 -25.20 5.91 -15.78
N ILE A 545 -24.68 5.04 -16.67
CA ILE A 545 -23.46 4.27 -16.38
C ILE A 545 -22.27 5.21 -16.11
N THR A 546 -22.15 6.29 -16.88
CA THR A 546 -21.09 7.29 -16.70
C THR A 546 -21.22 8.01 -15.36
N MET A 547 -22.43 8.43 -14.98
CA MET A 547 -22.67 9.05 -13.67
C MET A 547 -22.35 8.09 -12.52
N LYS A 548 -22.76 6.82 -12.62
CA LYS A 548 -22.44 5.78 -11.64
C LYS A 548 -20.93 5.53 -11.56
N ALA A 549 -20.23 5.48 -12.70
CA ALA A 549 -18.78 5.39 -12.74
C ALA A 549 -18.10 6.60 -12.06
N GLY A 550 -18.70 7.79 -12.15
CA GLY A 550 -18.29 8.98 -11.41
C GLY A 550 -18.37 8.79 -9.89
N PHE A 551 -19.50 8.30 -9.37
CA PHE A 551 -19.63 7.96 -7.95
C PHE A 551 -18.65 6.88 -7.52
N ASP A 552 -18.50 5.83 -8.32
CA ASP A 552 -17.58 4.72 -8.05
C ASP A 552 -16.11 5.19 -8.01
N THR A 553 -15.75 6.15 -8.87
CA THR A 553 -14.43 6.80 -8.87
C THR A 553 -14.23 7.68 -7.64
N CYS A 554 -15.24 8.47 -7.24
CA CYS A 554 -15.21 9.27 -6.02
C CYS A 554 -15.00 8.38 -4.77
N LEU A 555 -15.72 7.27 -4.68
CA LEU A 555 -15.54 6.25 -3.62
C LEU A 555 -14.13 5.66 -3.63
N ALA A 556 -13.57 5.36 -4.80
CA ALA A 556 -12.20 4.86 -4.90
C ALA A 556 -11.14 5.88 -4.44
N PHE A 557 -11.37 7.18 -4.65
CA PHE A 557 -10.51 8.22 -4.09
C PHE A 557 -10.65 8.32 -2.56
N LEU A 558 -11.87 8.39 -2.03
CA LEU A 558 -12.07 8.48 -0.57
C LEU A 558 -11.52 7.26 0.19
N ASN A 559 -11.63 6.05 -0.37
CA ASN A 559 -11.25 4.82 0.32
C ASN A 559 -9.76 4.44 0.18
N HIS A 560 -9.08 4.87 -0.89
CA HIS A 560 -7.75 4.36 -1.24
C HIS A 560 -6.74 5.45 -1.66
N PHE A 561 -6.98 6.73 -1.38
CA PHE A 561 -6.00 7.76 -1.73
C PHE A 561 -4.72 7.62 -0.87
N PRO A 562 -3.51 7.61 -1.45
CA PRO A 562 -2.27 7.53 -0.69
C PRO A 562 -1.93 8.86 0.00
N LEU A 563 -2.84 9.40 0.82
CA LEU A 563 -2.74 10.72 1.46
C LEU A 563 -1.51 10.79 2.35
N PHE A 564 -1.33 9.77 3.18
CA PHE A 564 -0.22 9.73 4.13
C PHE A 564 1.12 9.57 3.40
N ALA A 565 1.19 8.75 2.34
CA ALA A 565 2.40 8.62 1.55
C ALA A 565 2.75 9.92 0.80
N LEU A 566 1.75 10.62 0.26
CA LEU A 566 1.95 11.92 -0.38
C LEU A 566 2.44 12.97 0.63
N MET A 567 1.81 13.04 1.80
CA MET A 567 2.23 13.91 2.90
C MET A 567 3.67 13.61 3.33
N LEU A 568 4.02 12.34 3.54
CA LEU A 568 5.37 11.93 3.90
C LEU A 568 6.36 12.36 2.83
N ARG A 569 6.03 12.19 1.55
CA ARG A 569 6.92 12.59 0.47
C ARG A 569 7.17 14.11 0.43
N VAL A 570 6.15 14.92 0.71
CA VAL A 570 6.28 16.39 0.76
C VAL A 570 7.08 16.82 2.00
N LYS A 571 6.86 16.18 3.15
CA LYS A 571 7.52 16.52 4.41
C LYS A 571 8.98 16.05 4.45
N ASP A 572 9.23 14.82 4.00
CA ASP A 572 10.52 14.16 4.07
C ASP A 572 10.57 12.98 3.07
N SER A 573 11.18 13.23 1.92
CA SER A 573 11.25 12.30 0.79
C SER A 573 12.12 11.06 1.08
N ARG A 574 13.02 11.12 2.08
CA ARG A 574 13.93 10.02 2.46
C ARG A 574 13.22 8.87 3.21
N ARG A 575 11.98 9.09 3.68
CA ARG A 575 11.16 8.06 4.33
C ARG A 575 10.51 7.07 3.36
N LEU A 576 10.47 7.43 2.07
CA LEU A 576 9.85 6.64 1.01
C LEU A 576 10.91 6.31 -0.05
N PRO A 577 11.84 5.38 0.21
CA PRO A 577 12.88 5.04 -0.75
C PRO A 577 12.28 4.35 -1.98
N GLY A 578 12.66 4.85 -3.15
CA GLY A 578 12.38 4.31 -4.47
C GLY A 578 13.58 3.58 -5.09
N GLY A 579 14.78 3.77 -4.54
CA GLY A 579 16.03 3.19 -5.01
C GLY A 579 17.25 3.97 -4.50
N ILE A 580 18.43 3.66 -5.04
CA ILE A 580 19.68 4.38 -4.78
C ILE A 580 20.30 4.89 -6.08
N ARG A 581 21.04 6.00 -6.00
CA ARG A 581 21.81 6.59 -7.10
C ARG A 581 23.26 6.76 -6.66
N PHE A 582 24.18 6.42 -7.55
CA PHE A 582 25.58 6.77 -7.43
C PHE A 582 25.89 7.95 -8.37
N GLU A 583 26.43 9.04 -7.85
CA GLU A 583 26.84 10.21 -8.62
C GLU A 583 28.34 10.46 -8.43
N LEU A 584 29.12 10.45 -9.52
CA LEU A 584 30.54 10.79 -9.46
C LEU A 584 30.69 12.30 -9.25
N ARG A 585 31.56 12.72 -8.32
CA ARG A 585 31.89 14.14 -8.10
C ARG A 585 33.24 14.47 -8.72
N ASP A 586 33.22 15.24 -9.81
CA ASP A 586 34.43 15.67 -10.55
C ASP A 586 35.17 16.87 -9.91
N ALA A 587 34.70 17.39 -8.78
CA ALA A 587 35.01 18.76 -8.35
C ALA A 587 36.29 18.97 -7.50
N LEU A 588 37.13 17.96 -7.28
CA LEU A 588 38.37 18.14 -6.48
C LEU A 588 39.64 18.24 -7.32
N THR A 589 39.56 18.08 -8.63
CA THR A 589 40.73 18.10 -9.54
C THR A 589 41.11 19.49 -10.06
N LYS A 590 40.39 20.56 -9.72
CA LYS A 590 40.64 21.91 -10.26
C LYS A 590 41.33 22.89 -9.31
N GLY A 591 41.77 22.47 -8.12
CA GLY A 591 42.16 23.40 -7.05
C GLY A 591 43.58 23.33 -6.50
N SER A 592 44.37 22.29 -6.76
CA SER A 592 45.72 22.22 -6.17
C SER A 592 46.63 21.28 -6.96
N ILE A 593 47.57 21.90 -7.67
CA ILE A 593 48.97 21.53 -7.92
C ILE A 593 49.25 20.05 -8.24
N GLU A 594 49.79 19.87 -9.44
CA GLU A 594 50.60 18.74 -9.91
C GLU A 594 51.33 18.00 -8.78
N ALA A 595 50.76 16.89 -8.33
CA ALA A 595 51.48 15.86 -7.60
C ALA A 595 50.80 14.52 -7.94
N GLU A 596 51.61 13.55 -8.37
CA GLU A 596 51.27 12.16 -8.71
C GLU A 596 50.57 11.42 -7.55
N SER A 597 49.35 11.83 -7.25
CA SER A 597 48.49 11.19 -6.26
C SER A 597 47.64 10.14 -6.98
N PRO A 598 47.47 8.93 -6.40
CA PRO A 598 46.65 7.89 -7.02
C PRO A 598 45.24 8.41 -7.27
N ALA A 599 44.60 7.94 -8.34
CA ALA A 599 43.28 8.40 -8.78
C ALA A 599 42.19 8.09 -7.72
N VAL A 600 42.05 8.96 -6.71
CA VAL A 600 40.97 8.90 -5.72
C VAL A 600 39.71 9.47 -6.38
N SER A 601 38.70 8.62 -6.53
CA SER A 601 37.39 9.01 -7.06
C SER A 601 36.37 9.12 -5.93
N TYR A 602 35.65 10.24 -5.88
CA TYR A 602 34.61 10.49 -4.89
C TYR A 602 33.24 10.24 -5.52
N ILE A 603 32.48 9.31 -4.94
CA ILE A 603 31.15 8.92 -5.41
C ILE A 603 30.14 9.27 -4.31
N HIS A 604 29.05 9.91 -4.69
CA HIS A 604 27.94 10.22 -3.82
C HIS A 604 26.87 9.13 -3.90
N LEU A 605 26.50 8.55 -2.76
CA LEU A 605 25.39 7.60 -2.64
C LEU A 605 24.16 8.32 -2.09
N GLU A 606 23.14 8.49 -2.93
CA GLU A 606 21.87 9.12 -2.57
C GLU A 606 20.69 8.15 -2.63
N SER A 607 19.70 8.37 -1.77
CA SER A 607 18.40 7.71 -1.87
C SER A 607 17.50 8.45 -2.88
N ILE A 608 17.00 7.74 -3.88
CA ILE A 608 15.97 8.27 -4.78
C ILE A 608 14.61 8.12 -4.10
N PRO A 609 13.78 9.17 -3.99
CA PRO A 609 12.43 9.03 -3.44
C PRO A 609 11.50 8.28 -4.40
N LEU A 610 10.50 7.60 -3.84
CA LEU A 610 9.50 6.85 -4.60
C LEU A 610 8.81 7.74 -5.64
N PRO A 611 8.80 7.40 -6.95
CA PRO A 611 8.23 8.26 -8.00
C PRO A 611 6.70 8.36 -7.87
N LEU A 612 6.12 9.48 -8.36
CA LEU A 612 4.68 9.76 -8.20
C LEU A 612 3.86 8.66 -8.89
N ARG A 613 4.31 8.24 -10.07
CA ARG A 613 3.73 7.15 -10.82
C ARG A 613 3.64 5.85 -10.03
N ALA A 614 4.64 5.51 -9.21
CA ALA A 614 4.62 4.30 -8.38
C ALA A 614 3.62 4.42 -7.22
N MET A 615 3.42 5.62 -6.65
CA MET A 615 2.39 5.84 -5.61
C MET A 615 0.96 5.68 -6.15
N PHE A 616 0.72 6.07 -7.40
CA PHE A 616 -0.57 5.97 -8.07
C PHE A 616 -0.69 4.78 -9.03
N ASP A 617 0.26 3.83 -9.00
CA ASP A 617 0.32 2.73 -9.97
C ASP A 617 -0.97 1.92 -10.01
N GLN A 618 -1.58 1.69 -8.84
CA GLN A 618 -2.88 1.02 -8.76
C GLN A 618 -3.96 1.75 -9.56
N TYR A 619 -4.08 3.08 -9.43
CA TYR A 619 -5.07 3.86 -10.18
C TYR A 619 -4.83 3.79 -11.70
N PHE A 620 -3.57 3.81 -12.13
CA PHE A 620 -3.23 3.61 -13.53
C PHE A 620 -3.59 2.20 -14.01
N GLN A 621 -3.38 1.17 -13.19
CA GLN A 621 -3.81 -0.20 -13.49
C GLN A 621 -5.34 -0.30 -13.62
N LEU A 622 -6.11 0.33 -12.72
CA LEU A 622 -7.58 0.36 -12.84
C LEU A 622 -8.02 1.10 -14.10
N GLY A 623 -7.47 2.30 -14.35
CA GLY A 623 -7.78 3.07 -15.55
C GLY A 623 -7.48 2.28 -16.83
N HIS A 624 -6.38 1.53 -16.83
CA HIS A 624 -6.02 0.64 -17.93
C HIS A 624 -7.04 -0.51 -18.10
N ARG A 625 -7.47 -1.16 -17.00
CA ARG A 625 -8.52 -2.21 -17.03
C ARG A 625 -9.86 -1.68 -17.54
N LEU A 626 -10.29 -0.52 -17.05
CA LEU A 626 -11.52 0.15 -17.48
C LEU A 626 -11.48 0.47 -18.97
N ARG A 627 -10.39 1.10 -19.42
CA ARG A 627 -10.19 1.43 -20.84
C ARG A 627 -10.20 0.18 -21.71
N LYS A 628 -9.50 -0.89 -21.30
CA LYS A 628 -9.44 -2.15 -22.07
C LYS A 628 -10.82 -2.81 -22.17
N HIS A 629 -11.64 -2.76 -21.11
CA HIS A 629 -12.97 -3.38 -21.10
C HIS A 629 -13.99 -2.58 -21.92
N TYR A 630 -14.14 -1.28 -21.66
CA TYR A 630 -15.18 -0.47 -22.31
C TYR A 630 -14.84 -0.11 -23.76
N LEU A 631 -13.56 0.05 -24.12
CA LEU A 631 -13.13 0.28 -25.50
C LEU A 631 -12.81 -1.02 -26.26
N ALA A 632 -13.17 -2.18 -25.72
CA ALA A 632 -12.95 -3.44 -26.43
C ALA A 632 -13.79 -3.50 -27.72
N PRO A 633 -13.24 -3.95 -28.86
CA PRO A 633 -14.00 -4.14 -30.11
C PRO A 633 -15.23 -5.03 -29.92
N ARG A 634 -15.20 -5.95 -28.95
CA ARG A 634 -16.35 -6.80 -28.59
C ARG A 634 -17.50 -6.03 -27.98
N VAL A 635 -17.23 -5.06 -27.11
CA VAL A 635 -18.28 -4.22 -26.50
C VAL A 635 -18.89 -3.32 -27.57
N ILE A 636 -18.07 -2.73 -28.43
CA ILE A 636 -18.52 -1.97 -29.60
C ILE A 636 -19.36 -2.84 -30.52
N PHE A 637 -18.92 -4.08 -30.81
CA PHE A 637 -19.69 -5.03 -31.62
C PHE A 637 -21.00 -5.45 -30.95
N CYS A 638 -21.03 -5.65 -29.62
CA CYS A 638 -22.26 -5.94 -28.90
C CYS A 638 -23.24 -4.78 -28.99
N LEU A 639 -22.76 -3.54 -28.81
CA LEU A 639 -23.56 -2.33 -28.97
C LEU A 639 -24.10 -2.21 -30.41
N MET A 640 -23.28 -2.52 -31.42
CA MET A 640 -23.69 -2.50 -32.83
C MET A 640 -24.67 -3.61 -33.21
N THR A 641 -24.70 -4.72 -32.48
CA THR A 641 -25.58 -5.87 -32.76
C THR A 641 -26.78 -5.96 -31.82
N GLY A 642 -26.96 -4.99 -30.93
CA GLY A 642 -28.03 -5.03 -29.91
C GLY A 642 -27.84 -6.13 -28.86
N ARG A 643 -26.65 -6.74 -28.78
CA ARG A 643 -26.34 -7.73 -27.76
C ARG A 643 -26.03 -7.01 -26.46
N PHE A 644 -26.45 -7.63 -25.35
CA PHE A 644 -26.24 -7.08 -24.02
C PHE A 644 -24.74 -6.82 -23.76
N VAL A 645 -24.40 -5.59 -23.40
CA VAL A 645 -23.04 -5.26 -22.96
C VAL A 645 -22.84 -5.85 -21.57
N PRO A 646 -21.90 -6.79 -21.38
CA PRO A 646 -21.67 -7.38 -20.07
C PRO A 646 -21.22 -6.28 -19.09
N PRO A 647 -21.90 -6.08 -17.96
CA PRO A 647 -21.45 -5.13 -16.95
C PRO A 647 -20.15 -5.65 -16.32
N ILE A 648 -19.19 -4.76 -16.07
CA ILE A 648 -18.00 -5.11 -15.30
C ILE A 648 -18.44 -5.55 -13.91
N HIS A 649 -18.03 -6.76 -13.50
CA HIS A 649 -18.24 -7.22 -12.14
C HIS A 649 -17.58 -6.25 -11.16
N ARG A 650 -18.38 -5.72 -10.22
CA ARG A 650 -17.93 -4.76 -9.19
C ARG A 650 -16.69 -5.26 -8.46
N ARG A 651 -16.62 -6.55 -8.13
CA ARG A 651 -15.45 -7.22 -7.53
C ARG A 651 -14.12 -6.88 -8.21
N ASN A 652 -14.09 -6.82 -9.55
CA ASN A 652 -12.86 -6.57 -10.33
C ASN A 652 -12.53 -5.08 -10.42
N LEU A 653 -13.56 -4.23 -10.45
CA LEU A 653 -13.44 -2.77 -10.47
C LEU A 653 -12.92 -2.24 -9.13
N TYR A 654 -13.35 -2.84 -8.03
CA TYR A 654 -12.99 -2.40 -6.68
C TYR A 654 -11.95 -3.26 -5.98
N SER A 655 -11.31 -4.21 -6.69
CA SER A 655 -10.21 -5.00 -6.13
C SER A 655 -9.11 -4.12 -5.52
N MET A 656 -8.94 -2.90 -6.04
CA MET A 656 -8.03 -1.87 -5.50
C MET A 656 -8.39 -1.40 -4.10
N GLN A 657 -9.68 -1.19 -3.81
CA GLN A 657 -10.14 -0.70 -2.50
C GLN A 657 -9.78 -1.69 -1.39
N TYR A 658 -9.62 -2.98 -1.75
CA TYR A 658 -9.18 -4.01 -0.83
C TYR A 658 -7.66 -4.28 -0.87
N SER A 659 -6.85 -3.55 -1.64
CA SER A 659 -5.41 -3.85 -1.80
C SER A 659 -4.59 -3.68 -0.50
N MET A 660 -5.11 -2.87 0.42
CA MET A 660 -4.54 -2.58 1.75
C MET A 660 -5.02 -3.57 2.83
N LEU A 661 -5.95 -4.46 2.48
CA LEU A 661 -6.52 -5.46 3.39
C LEU A 661 -5.98 -6.86 3.07
N PRO A 662 -5.81 -7.73 4.08
CA PRO A 662 -5.35 -9.10 3.86
C PRO A 662 -6.36 -9.90 3.04
N ALA A 663 -5.88 -10.79 2.17
CA ALA A 663 -6.74 -11.64 1.33
C ALA A 663 -7.54 -12.66 2.16
N ARG A 664 -6.93 -13.17 3.25
CA ARG A 664 -7.57 -14.06 4.21
C ARG A 664 -7.77 -13.32 5.52
N ARG A 665 -9.00 -13.32 6.03
CA ARG A 665 -9.33 -12.79 7.36
C ARG A 665 -8.71 -13.67 8.44
N ALA A 666 -8.10 -13.05 9.45
CA ALA A 666 -7.52 -13.76 10.59
C ALA A 666 -8.62 -14.43 11.43
N GLY A 667 -8.34 -15.63 11.97
CA GLY A 667 -9.31 -16.34 12.81
C GLY A 667 -9.56 -15.64 14.15
N MET A 668 -10.72 -15.87 14.77
CA MET A 668 -11.04 -15.28 16.09
C MET A 668 -10.03 -15.72 17.16
N ALA A 669 -9.69 -17.01 17.21
CA ALA A 669 -8.70 -17.56 18.12
C ALA A 669 -7.29 -16.96 17.89
N GLU A 670 -6.94 -16.73 16.63
CA GLU A 670 -5.66 -16.11 16.24
C GLU A 670 -5.59 -14.68 16.78
N VAL A 671 -6.64 -13.87 16.58
CA VAL A 671 -6.69 -12.49 17.08
C VAL A 671 -6.69 -12.42 18.60
N TRP A 672 -7.47 -13.27 19.28
CA TRP A 672 -7.43 -13.37 20.73
C TRP A 672 -6.02 -13.67 21.24
N SER A 673 -5.33 -14.63 20.61
CA SER A 673 -3.97 -15.00 20.98
C SER A 673 -2.98 -13.85 20.76
N MET A 674 -3.10 -13.10 19.66
CA MET A 674 -2.22 -11.97 19.35
C MET A 674 -2.45 -10.78 20.30
N LEU A 675 -3.69 -10.55 20.73
CA LEU A 675 -4.04 -9.44 21.63
C LEU A 675 -3.73 -9.73 23.10
N THR A 676 -3.79 -11.00 23.52
CA THR A 676 -3.58 -11.41 24.92
C THR A 676 -2.16 -11.85 25.24
N GLN A 677 -1.31 -12.07 24.24
CA GLN A 677 0.08 -12.47 24.45
C GLN A 677 0.83 -11.43 25.31
N PRO A 678 1.36 -11.82 26.48
CA PRO A 678 2.19 -10.93 27.28
C PRO A 678 3.48 -10.59 26.53
N LYS A 679 3.99 -9.38 26.76
CA LYS A 679 5.27 -8.90 26.19
C LYS A 679 6.34 -9.94 26.53
N LYS A 680 6.88 -10.65 25.53
CA LYS A 680 8.05 -11.51 25.74
C LYS A 680 9.20 -10.61 26.18
N GLY A 681 9.47 -10.56 27.48
CA GLY A 681 10.73 -10.03 28.00
C GLY A 681 11.86 -10.76 27.29
N GLY A 682 12.88 -10.02 26.86
CA GLY A 682 14.01 -10.56 26.11
C GLY A 682 14.76 -11.62 26.89
N SER A 683 14.34 -12.88 26.79
CA SER A 683 15.19 -14.05 26.97
C SER A 683 15.21 -14.77 25.63
N GLY A 684 16.36 -14.72 24.96
CA GLY A 684 16.57 -15.51 23.76
C GLY A 684 16.44 -16.99 24.09
N SER A 685 15.48 -17.66 23.47
CA SER A 685 15.54 -19.11 23.31
C SER A 685 15.41 -19.40 21.81
N GLY A 686 16.53 -19.83 21.22
CA GLY A 686 16.54 -20.45 19.92
C GLY A 686 15.62 -21.66 19.91
N SER A 687 14.97 -21.86 18.78
CA SER A 687 14.14 -23.02 18.47
C SER A 687 14.97 -24.29 18.48
N SER A 688 14.62 -25.26 19.33
CA SER A 688 14.88 -26.69 19.10
C SER A 688 13.84 -27.57 19.79
N GLY A 689 13.30 -28.52 19.02
CA GLY A 689 12.91 -29.87 19.44
C GLY A 689 11.86 -30.07 20.55
N SER A 690 10.68 -30.54 20.16
CA SER A 690 9.69 -31.17 21.02
C SER A 690 10.22 -32.44 21.71
N VAL A 691 10.19 -32.51 23.05
CA VAL A 691 9.81 -33.70 23.83
C VAL A 691 9.22 -33.20 25.17
N GLY A 692 8.04 -33.72 25.53
CA GLY A 692 7.27 -33.31 26.69
C GLY A 692 7.78 -33.83 28.03
N GLY A 693 7.68 -32.99 29.05
CA GLY A 693 7.84 -33.32 30.46
C GLY A 693 7.09 -32.27 31.29
N MET A 694 6.10 -32.73 32.06
CA MET A 694 5.07 -31.92 32.71
C MET A 694 5.50 -31.48 34.11
N GLY A 695 5.25 -30.21 34.45
CA GLY A 695 4.89 -29.78 35.81
C GLY A 695 5.98 -29.13 36.68
N ALA A 696 5.90 -27.81 36.86
CA ALA A 696 5.82 -27.13 38.18
C ALA A 696 5.84 -25.60 37.99
N LEU A 697 4.75 -24.93 38.37
CA LEU A 697 4.66 -23.48 38.47
C LEU A 697 5.54 -22.98 39.64
N GLY A 698 6.53 -22.14 39.35
CA GLY A 698 7.24 -21.34 40.34
C GLY A 698 7.22 -19.87 39.93
N ASN A 699 6.46 -19.05 40.64
CA ASN A 699 6.50 -17.59 40.52
C ASN A 699 7.90 -17.06 40.87
N PRO A 700 8.49 -16.13 40.12
CA PRO A 700 9.74 -15.49 40.53
C PRO A 700 9.44 -14.38 41.55
N LEU A 701 9.82 -14.62 42.80
CA LEU A 701 10.01 -13.58 43.83
C LEU A 701 11.19 -12.68 43.43
N PRO A 702 11.07 -11.34 43.47
CA PRO A 702 12.22 -10.46 43.31
C PRO A 702 13.08 -10.47 44.58
N LYS A 703 14.36 -10.82 44.42
CA LYS A 703 15.40 -10.71 45.47
C LYS A 703 15.61 -9.24 45.85
N VAL A 704 15.39 -8.94 47.13
CA VAL A 704 15.81 -7.69 47.79
C VAL A 704 17.33 -7.75 48.05
N PRO A 705 18.10 -6.67 47.82
CA PRO A 705 19.53 -6.66 48.14
C PRO A 705 19.79 -6.79 49.66
N PRO A 706 20.77 -7.59 50.09
CA PRO A 706 21.10 -7.74 51.51
C PRO A 706 21.97 -6.55 51.90
N ASN A 707 21.38 -5.49 52.45
CA ASN A 707 22.03 -4.53 53.36
C ASN A 707 21.06 -3.40 53.73
N PHE A 708 19.99 -3.74 54.43
CA PHE A 708 19.20 -2.74 55.15
C PHE A 708 18.75 -3.35 56.49
N GLY A 709 19.35 -2.88 57.59
CA GLY A 709 18.95 -3.28 58.95
C GLY A 709 20.03 -3.94 59.79
N GLN A 710 21.20 -3.31 59.95
CA GLN A 710 22.02 -3.53 61.15
C GLN A 710 22.50 -2.17 61.64
N GLY A 711 21.78 -1.62 62.61
CA GLY A 711 22.17 -0.41 63.32
C GLY A 711 23.38 -0.73 64.20
N ASP A 712 24.48 -0.02 63.95
CA ASP A 712 25.66 0.01 64.81
C ASP A 712 25.29 0.62 66.17
N VAL A 713 25.05 -0.23 67.16
CA VAL A 713 25.00 0.18 68.57
C VAL A 713 26.41 0.13 69.13
N ARG A 714 27.19 1.22 68.94
CA ARG A 714 28.41 1.44 69.71
C ARG A 714 28.08 2.15 71.03
N ARG A 715 28.03 1.37 72.12
CA ARG A 715 28.13 1.86 73.50
C ARG A 715 29.53 2.43 73.75
N ARG A 716 29.59 3.66 74.28
CA ARG A 716 30.75 4.23 75.00
C ARG A 716 30.87 3.59 76.38
N GLY A 717 32.10 3.43 76.87
CA GLY A 717 32.39 3.26 78.30
C GLY A 717 33.81 2.76 78.59
N HIS A 718 34.66 3.67 79.09
CA HIS A 718 35.84 3.52 79.97
C HIS A 718 36.60 2.18 79.97
N ARG A 719 37.91 2.16 79.69
CA ARG A 719 38.99 2.75 80.50
C ARG A 719 40.23 2.96 79.65
#